data_AF-A0A2A2K3Z6-F1
#
_entry.id   AF-A0A2A2K3Z6-F1
#
_cell.length_a   1.000
_cell.length_b   1.000
_cell.length_c   1.000
_cell.angle_alpha   90.00
_cell.angle_beta   90.00
_cell.angle_gamma   90.00
#
_symmetry.space_group_name_H-M   'P 1'
#
loop_
_entity.id
_entity.type
_entity.pdbx_description
1 polymer ?
#
loop_
_entity_poly.entity_id
_entity_poly.type
_entity_poly.pdbx_seq_one_letter_code
_entity_poly.pdbx_strand_id
1 'polypeptide(L)'
;MPGRARPDELKDEAAAPPPARRPRLDEVNAEEINTIETEPHINHAIGSTMNPDDTVKSPRGVYKIVEKLGEGGFGKVYLADYTAENASNPEQVALKKIPLHGMDEKEREECKKEAELMKRISESSTNPYIVKYLDSFMITGVNLIIHENLYIAMDYCSLRDLSSKIKENIRSGTHFDPNIVYDYIYQIADGINELHVKHKIAHRDLKPANILIALEGDKEVLKISDFGLVKVIDSLSRSQNHSKQRGTPLYMSPEQRNNIKCRFPVVDIWAIGIIFYELCIAPKILDENKMDDIRGKDTTWLNKMIAKDKSKRMSAGQVRNEARSRGPDPPEWRKDASVAYYKDKLYYLGGYDPKTRKDTNRVNKCTIGIDLGTTRCCVAIVDDTGKVQTIQNDLGGNTTPSWILYNHDEVKVGSAAINAPSTGKNLVYDSKRLIGRQFNDDCVVNDRAGWSFDVGKAMIKITKEHPNGVTDRLIAPEEASGELLKAMKQYAESHLGGQKVTDAVITVPAYFDMRQREATERAAQYAGLTNVRLLTEPTAAAIAIAMKKQKTNRTILIYDLGGGTFDVSIGRITDEKLQILGIGGDTHLGGEDFDELIVKDFIAHFENRHMISFPNNKIMRRKLKDQCREVKENIMGISLGLPIEMTVTIDGENYPLEYNINRAKFNALCESSFACTMRIIDNTLCDAGLSRNQIDDILLVGGSTRIPRIKELIKEKFPRATILQSVNPDEAIAIGAAIYAAQLGRKDKPPPRPEDANDLAASHSNNLYEAAYMALDICEAIPLSIGMELRGGLVKVVIPRGTRYPTKISQDTRTVVDNQPQFRSDIYEGERARTRDNIQIGTILMKGLTPAPRGNLHVTEFHIDHNGILRVTHTEKCSNRKENFTITYDGPRRIATNIAHFVTDAERNREADEQFRKVCDLRRMFETHLYNEKTRIAASTTLPTYKLESAQTIIKEQLEWLDEFPEDYEEIQEKYEEFKNYIFNLNR
;
A
#
# COMPACT_ATOMS: atom_id res chain seq x y z
N MET A 1 37.48 -17.47 -49.85
CA MET A 1 38.76 -18.18 -49.62
C MET A 1 39.41 -17.63 -48.37
N PRO A 2 40.30 -18.35 -47.68
CA PRO A 2 40.31 -19.80 -47.40
C PRO A 2 40.34 -20.07 -45.87
N GLY A 3 40.06 -21.27 -45.35
CA GLY A 3 39.47 -22.45 -45.97
C GLY A 3 39.83 -23.76 -45.22
N ARG A 4 39.07 -24.83 -45.53
CA ARG A 4 39.41 -26.27 -45.34
C ARG A 4 39.43 -26.81 -43.88
N ALA A 5 38.91 -28.02 -43.59
CA ALA A 5 38.16 -28.96 -44.43
C ALA A 5 37.19 -29.86 -43.64
N ARG A 6 36.28 -30.50 -44.39
CA ARG A 6 35.52 -31.74 -44.10
C ARG A 6 36.49 -32.98 -44.27
N PRO A 7 36.10 -34.27 -44.10
CA PRO A 7 34.74 -34.79 -44.25
C PRO A 7 34.30 -36.08 -43.49
N ASP A 8 33.06 -36.52 -43.80
CA ASP A 8 32.57 -37.92 -43.84
C ASP A 8 32.45 -38.73 -42.51
N GLU A 9 31.55 -39.73 -42.33
CA GLU A 9 30.52 -40.34 -43.21
C GLU A 9 29.39 -41.07 -42.42
N LEU A 10 28.31 -41.47 -43.11
CA LEU A 10 27.40 -42.64 -42.89
C LEU A 10 26.63 -42.93 -41.56
N LYS A 11 25.29 -42.95 -41.69
CA LYS A 11 24.33 -44.06 -41.43
C LYS A 11 23.80 -44.49 -40.03
N ASP A 12 22.45 -44.57 -40.02
CA ASP A 12 21.54 -45.70 -39.69
C ASP A 12 21.33 -46.28 -38.27
N GLU A 13 20.10 -46.81 -38.11
CA GLU A 13 19.57 -47.82 -37.16
C GLU A 13 19.23 -47.48 -35.70
N ALA A 14 18.26 -48.24 -35.18
CA ALA A 14 17.60 -48.07 -33.87
C ALA A 14 17.04 -49.40 -33.33
N ALA A 15 17.06 -49.63 -32.00
CA ALA A 15 16.35 -50.72 -31.35
C ALA A 15 16.04 -50.46 -29.86
N ALA A 16 14.95 -51.06 -29.36
CA ALA A 16 14.44 -51.04 -27.97
C ALA A 16 15.06 -52.22 -27.14
N PRO A 17 14.49 -52.83 -26.05
CA PRO A 17 13.21 -52.68 -25.30
C PRO A 17 13.52 -52.34 -23.79
N PRO A 18 12.92 -52.85 -22.66
CA PRO A 18 11.78 -53.75 -22.40
C PRO A 18 10.81 -53.22 -21.25
N PRO A 19 10.18 -53.98 -20.31
CA PRO A 19 8.71 -53.82 -20.09
C PRO A 19 8.15 -53.85 -18.62
N ALA A 20 6.81 -53.98 -18.51
CA ALA A 20 5.98 -54.38 -17.33
C ALA A 20 5.51 -53.26 -16.34
N ARG A 21 4.29 -53.28 -15.74
CA ARG A 21 3.09 -54.18 -15.83
C ARG A 21 1.81 -53.55 -15.19
N ARG A 22 0.65 -53.60 -15.89
CA ARG A 22 -0.78 -53.85 -15.46
C ARG A 22 -1.40 -53.11 -14.22
N PRO A 23 -2.76 -53.10 -14.00
CA PRO A 23 -3.86 -53.89 -14.60
C PRO A 23 -5.03 -53.06 -15.22
N ARG A 24 -6.18 -53.72 -15.45
CA ARG A 24 -7.42 -53.21 -16.11
C ARG A 24 -8.55 -52.90 -15.12
N LEU A 25 -9.61 -52.23 -15.61
CA LEU A 25 -10.99 -52.70 -15.49
C LEU A 25 -11.77 -52.30 -16.77
N ASP A 26 -12.82 -53.07 -17.10
CA ASP A 26 -13.50 -53.15 -18.41
C ASP A 26 -15.03 -52.91 -18.19
N GLU A 27 -15.91 -52.54 -19.15
CA GLU A 27 -15.81 -52.46 -20.63
C GLU A 27 -16.26 -51.07 -21.16
N VAL A 28 -17.26 -50.73 -22.03
CA VAL A 28 -18.41 -51.36 -22.74
C VAL A 28 -18.62 -50.63 -24.11
N ASN A 29 -19.33 -51.23 -25.07
CA ASN A 29 -19.38 -50.83 -26.50
C ASN A 29 -20.41 -49.74 -26.93
N ALA A 30 -20.13 -49.11 -28.07
CA ALA A 30 -21.04 -49.06 -29.24
C ALA A 30 -20.26 -48.83 -30.57
N GLU A 31 -20.63 -49.53 -31.62
CA GLU A 31 -20.17 -49.37 -33.03
C GLU A 31 -21.19 -48.47 -33.79
N GLU A 32 -21.13 -48.11 -35.08
CA GLU A 32 -20.32 -48.46 -36.26
C GLU A 32 -20.49 -47.34 -37.34
N ILE A 33 -20.10 -47.59 -38.60
CA ILE A 33 -20.68 -47.15 -39.90
C ILE A 33 -19.62 -46.68 -40.92
N ASN A 34 -19.83 -47.02 -42.19
CA ASN A 34 -18.97 -46.72 -43.34
C ASN A 34 -19.82 -46.57 -44.64
N THR A 35 -19.18 -46.14 -45.75
CA THR A 35 -19.60 -46.18 -47.17
C THR A 35 -20.39 -45.01 -47.84
N ILE A 36 -19.67 -44.30 -48.74
CA ILE A 36 -19.94 -44.10 -50.20
C ILE A 36 -20.95 -43.01 -50.71
N GLU A 37 -20.39 -42.04 -51.47
CA GLU A 37 -20.93 -41.23 -52.62
C GLU A 37 -22.19 -40.34 -52.45
N THR A 38 -22.42 -39.22 -53.19
CA THR A 38 -21.71 -38.49 -54.28
C THR A 38 -21.55 -36.98 -53.98
N GLU A 39 -20.75 -36.23 -54.77
CA GLU A 39 -20.73 -34.74 -54.76
C GLU A 39 -22.04 -34.10 -55.28
N PRO A 40 -22.21 -32.76 -55.12
CA PRO A 40 -21.83 -31.89 -56.26
C PRO A 40 -20.96 -30.65 -55.91
N HIS A 41 -19.79 -30.55 -56.54
CA HIS A 41 -19.17 -29.33 -57.09
C HIS A 41 -18.80 -28.15 -56.15
N ILE A 42 -17.50 -28.02 -55.84
CA ILE A 42 -16.78 -26.74 -56.05
C ILE A 42 -15.39 -27.02 -56.64
N ASN A 43 -15.19 -26.70 -57.93
CA ASN A 43 -13.88 -26.76 -58.60
C ASN A 43 -13.44 -25.34 -58.97
N HIS A 44 -12.77 -24.66 -58.05
CA HIS A 44 -12.44 -23.23 -58.16
C HIS A 44 -10.93 -22.97 -58.07
N ALA A 45 -10.35 -22.48 -59.17
CA ALA A 45 -8.91 -22.21 -59.32
C ALA A 45 -8.43 -20.98 -58.53
N ILE A 46 -7.10 -20.76 -58.51
CA ILE A 46 -6.42 -19.66 -57.80
C ILE A 46 -7.15 -18.33 -58.00
N GLY A 47 -7.46 -17.62 -56.90
CA GLY A 47 -8.00 -16.27 -56.94
C GLY A 47 -9.46 -16.14 -57.38
N SER A 48 -10.14 -17.22 -57.76
CA SER A 48 -11.59 -17.21 -58.05
C SER A 48 -12.41 -16.67 -56.87
N THR A 49 -13.50 -15.97 -57.20
CA THR A 49 -14.48 -15.47 -56.23
C THR A 49 -15.50 -16.57 -55.96
N MET A 50 -15.85 -16.80 -54.70
CA MET A 50 -16.93 -17.74 -54.35
C MET A 50 -18.27 -17.11 -54.69
N ASN A 51 -19.18 -17.89 -55.25
CA ASN A 51 -20.51 -17.45 -55.67
C ASN A 51 -21.52 -17.56 -54.51
N PRO A 52 -22.69 -16.90 -54.60
CA PRO A 52 -23.84 -17.29 -53.79
C PRO A 52 -24.14 -18.79 -53.95
N ASP A 53 -24.64 -19.41 -52.90
CA ASP A 53 -24.91 -20.85 -52.75
C ASP A 53 -23.70 -21.79 -52.72
N ASP A 54 -22.46 -21.33 -52.99
CA ASP A 54 -21.23 -22.13 -52.73
C ASP A 54 -21.19 -22.57 -51.25
N THR A 55 -20.88 -23.85 -50.97
CA THR A 55 -20.73 -24.36 -49.59
C THR A 55 -19.30 -24.72 -49.22
N VAL A 56 -18.87 -24.31 -48.03
CA VAL A 56 -17.54 -24.55 -47.46
C VAL A 56 -17.68 -25.29 -46.13
N LYS A 57 -17.04 -26.45 -45.97
CA LYS A 57 -17.10 -27.24 -44.72
C LYS A 57 -15.87 -26.99 -43.84
N SER A 58 -16.06 -26.89 -42.53
CA SER A 58 -15.01 -26.94 -41.51
C SER A 58 -15.27 -28.05 -40.49
N PRO A 59 -14.32 -28.36 -39.58
CA PRO A 59 -14.53 -29.27 -38.46
C PRO A 59 -15.56 -28.80 -37.40
N ARG A 60 -16.25 -27.67 -37.61
CA ARG A 60 -17.31 -27.16 -36.72
C ARG A 60 -18.70 -27.11 -37.38
N GLY A 61 -18.76 -27.07 -38.71
CA GLY A 61 -20.03 -26.95 -39.43
C GLY A 61 -19.87 -26.60 -40.91
N VAL A 62 -20.96 -26.16 -41.52
CA VAL A 62 -21.04 -25.78 -42.93
C VAL A 62 -21.31 -24.28 -43.06
N TYR A 63 -20.52 -23.60 -43.88
CA TYR A 63 -20.70 -22.21 -44.27
C TYR A 63 -21.26 -22.16 -45.69
N LYS A 64 -22.47 -21.66 -45.86
CA LYS A 64 -23.08 -21.42 -47.18
C LYS A 64 -22.89 -19.95 -47.57
N ILE A 65 -22.25 -19.66 -48.69
CA ILE A 65 -21.98 -18.29 -49.13
C ILE A 65 -23.28 -17.61 -49.56
N VAL A 66 -23.53 -16.41 -49.04
CA VAL A 66 -24.67 -15.56 -49.37
C VAL A 66 -24.24 -14.51 -50.40
N GLU A 67 -23.20 -13.72 -50.08
CA GLU A 67 -22.64 -12.71 -50.96
C GLU A 67 -21.17 -12.37 -50.65
N LYS A 68 -20.53 -11.57 -51.49
CA LYS A 68 -19.17 -11.05 -51.26
C LYS A 68 -19.22 -9.66 -50.64
N LEU A 69 -18.92 -9.57 -49.34
CA LEU A 69 -18.87 -8.31 -48.59
C LEU A 69 -17.70 -7.40 -49.00
N GLY A 70 -16.55 -7.96 -49.42
CA GLY A 70 -15.39 -7.14 -49.78
C GLY A 70 -14.15 -7.89 -50.26
N GLU A 71 -13.11 -7.12 -50.54
CA GLU A 71 -11.78 -7.61 -50.93
C GLU A 71 -10.71 -6.59 -50.50
N GLY A 72 -9.62 -7.08 -49.94
CA GLY A 72 -8.50 -6.27 -49.44
C GLY A 72 -7.16 -6.98 -49.64
N GLY A 73 -6.07 -6.33 -49.25
CA GLY A 73 -4.70 -6.77 -49.59
C GLY A 73 -4.27 -8.15 -49.10
N PHE A 74 -5.04 -8.78 -48.20
CA PHE A 74 -4.79 -10.13 -47.67
C PHE A 74 -5.91 -11.14 -47.98
N GLY A 75 -6.98 -10.79 -48.70
CA GLY A 75 -8.05 -11.74 -49.02
C GLY A 75 -9.40 -11.16 -49.40
N LYS A 76 -10.35 -12.06 -49.70
CA LYS A 76 -11.76 -11.76 -50.00
C LYS A 76 -12.64 -12.10 -48.80
N VAL A 77 -13.60 -11.24 -48.47
CA VAL A 77 -14.54 -11.45 -47.35
C VAL A 77 -15.94 -11.66 -47.90
N TYR A 78 -16.63 -12.66 -47.35
CA TYR A 78 -17.97 -13.09 -47.76
C TYR A 78 -18.92 -13.08 -46.56
N LEU A 79 -20.20 -12.85 -46.83
CA LEU A 79 -21.27 -13.19 -45.89
C LEU A 79 -21.58 -14.67 -46.09
N ALA A 80 -21.67 -15.42 -45.00
CA ALA A 80 -22.07 -16.81 -45.03
C ALA A 80 -23.12 -17.11 -43.96
N ASP A 81 -24.06 -17.98 -44.30
CA ASP A 81 -24.94 -18.65 -43.35
C ASP A 81 -24.17 -19.85 -42.79
N TYR A 82 -23.81 -19.82 -41.51
CA TYR A 82 -23.10 -20.89 -40.81
C TYR A 82 -24.08 -21.78 -40.04
N THR A 83 -24.06 -23.07 -40.36
CA THR A 83 -24.80 -24.10 -39.63
C THR A 83 -23.80 -25.02 -38.92
N ALA A 84 -23.76 -24.96 -37.58
CA ALA A 84 -22.99 -25.90 -36.78
C ALA A 84 -23.53 -27.34 -36.92
N GLU A 85 -22.66 -28.35 -36.79
CA GLU A 85 -22.96 -29.75 -37.10
C GLU A 85 -24.20 -30.34 -36.37
N ASN A 86 -24.60 -29.76 -35.23
CA ASN A 86 -25.76 -30.17 -34.44
C ASN A 86 -26.83 -29.06 -34.26
N ALA A 87 -26.86 -28.04 -35.13
CA ALA A 87 -27.77 -26.88 -35.02
C ALA A 87 -28.79 -26.81 -36.17
N SER A 88 -30.04 -26.51 -35.86
CA SER A 88 -31.14 -26.44 -36.85
C SER A 88 -31.27 -25.09 -37.56
N ASN A 89 -30.71 -24.02 -37.00
CA ASN A 89 -30.81 -22.65 -37.50
C ASN A 89 -29.41 -22.15 -37.92
N PRO A 90 -29.26 -21.50 -39.08
CA PRO A 90 -28.01 -20.86 -39.46
C PRO A 90 -27.80 -19.52 -38.73
N GLU A 91 -26.54 -19.17 -38.47
CA GLU A 91 -26.10 -17.87 -37.99
C GLU A 91 -25.31 -17.12 -39.07
N GLN A 92 -25.51 -15.80 -39.22
CA GLN A 92 -24.80 -15.02 -40.23
C GLN A 92 -23.41 -14.58 -39.76
N VAL A 93 -22.39 -14.92 -40.55
CA VAL A 93 -20.97 -14.72 -40.22
C VAL A 93 -20.19 -14.08 -41.37
N ALA A 94 -19.13 -13.35 -41.04
CA ALA A 94 -18.17 -12.88 -42.02
C ALA A 94 -17.04 -13.92 -42.19
N LEU A 95 -16.83 -14.40 -43.42
CA LEU A 95 -15.82 -15.41 -43.76
C LEU A 95 -14.70 -14.79 -44.61
N LYS A 96 -13.52 -14.59 -44.02
CA LYS A 96 -12.30 -14.05 -44.66
C LYS A 96 -11.50 -15.21 -45.29
N LYS A 97 -11.46 -15.28 -46.62
CA LYS A 97 -10.67 -16.24 -47.42
C LYS A 97 -9.31 -15.63 -47.81
N ILE A 98 -8.24 -16.23 -47.30
CA ILE A 98 -6.84 -15.84 -47.48
C ILE A 98 -6.13 -16.91 -48.33
N PRO A 99 -5.74 -16.63 -49.58
CA PRO A 99 -4.98 -17.58 -50.41
C PRO A 99 -3.51 -17.60 -49.96
N LEU A 100 -3.00 -18.76 -49.54
CA LEU A 100 -1.61 -18.91 -49.07
C LEU A 100 -0.62 -19.23 -50.20
N HIS A 101 -1.11 -19.42 -51.42
CA HIS A 101 -0.28 -19.72 -52.59
C HIS A 101 0.49 -18.47 -53.06
N GLY A 102 1.82 -18.59 -53.20
CA GLY A 102 2.71 -17.48 -53.58
C GLY A 102 3.21 -16.59 -52.43
N MET A 103 2.63 -16.71 -51.23
CA MET A 103 3.15 -16.07 -50.00
C MET A 103 4.45 -16.73 -49.54
N ASP A 104 5.39 -15.94 -49.01
CA ASP A 104 6.58 -16.49 -48.35
C ASP A 104 6.23 -17.16 -47.00
N GLU A 105 7.17 -17.94 -46.44
CA GLU A 105 6.93 -18.68 -45.20
C GLU A 105 6.66 -17.76 -44.00
N LYS A 106 7.20 -16.54 -44.00
CA LYS A 106 6.95 -15.54 -42.97
C LYS A 106 5.58 -14.89 -43.15
N GLU A 107 5.12 -14.65 -44.37
CA GLU A 107 3.78 -14.12 -44.67
C GLU A 107 2.69 -15.13 -44.29
N ARG A 108 2.88 -16.41 -44.62
CA ARG A 108 2.04 -17.53 -44.16
C ARG A 108 1.93 -17.57 -42.63
N GLU A 109 3.05 -17.35 -41.96
CA GLU A 109 3.16 -17.34 -40.50
C GLU A 109 2.58 -16.06 -39.85
N GLU A 110 2.68 -14.90 -40.50
CA GLU A 110 1.96 -13.67 -40.11
C GLU A 110 0.43 -13.90 -40.18
N CYS A 111 -0.09 -14.59 -41.21
CA CYS A 111 -1.51 -14.92 -41.33
C CYS A 111 -2.02 -15.92 -40.28
N LYS A 112 -1.26 -16.98 -39.95
CA LYS A 112 -1.63 -17.92 -38.87
C LYS A 112 -1.72 -17.21 -37.51
N LYS A 113 -0.75 -16.34 -37.23
CA LYS A 113 -0.70 -15.57 -35.98
C LYS A 113 -1.84 -14.56 -35.84
N GLU A 114 -2.39 -14.04 -36.94
CA GLU A 114 -3.64 -13.26 -36.91
C GLU A 114 -4.82 -14.11 -36.39
N ALA A 115 -5.00 -15.31 -36.92
CA ALA A 115 -6.09 -16.21 -36.52
C ALA A 115 -5.97 -16.68 -35.05
N GLU A 116 -4.79 -17.14 -34.63
CA GLU A 116 -4.51 -17.53 -33.23
C GLU A 116 -4.75 -16.37 -32.25
N LEU A 117 -4.36 -15.16 -32.64
CA LEU A 117 -4.54 -13.95 -31.84
C LEU A 117 -6.02 -13.60 -31.68
N MET A 118 -6.80 -13.61 -32.77
CA MET A 118 -8.24 -13.33 -32.74
C MET A 118 -8.99 -14.37 -31.91
N LYS A 119 -8.62 -15.66 -32.03
CA LYS A 119 -9.13 -16.74 -31.19
C LYS A 119 -8.86 -16.46 -29.71
N ARG A 120 -7.60 -16.24 -29.33
CA ARG A 120 -7.19 -15.98 -27.93
C ARG A 120 -7.85 -14.75 -27.31
N ILE A 121 -8.07 -13.69 -28.09
CA ILE A 121 -8.82 -12.51 -27.64
C ILE A 121 -10.29 -12.90 -27.39
N SER A 122 -10.93 -13.60 -28.32
CA SER A 122 -12.35 -13.94 -28.26
C SER A 122 -12.69 -14.97 -27.17
N GLU A 123 -11.81 -15.93 -26.91
CA GLU A 123 -11.95 -16.92 -25.83
C GLU A 123 -11.85 -16.29 -24.42
N SER A 124 -11.33 -15.06 -24.30
CA SER A 124 -11.08 -14.41 -23.01
C SER A 124 -11.69 -12.99 -22.87
N SER A 125 -12.22 -12.40 -23.94
CA SER A 125 -12.87 -11.09 -23.95
C SER A 125 -14.39 -11.20 -23.97
N THR A 126 -15.03 -10.40 -23.11
CA THR A 126 -16.49 -10.17 -23.11
C THR A 126 -16.83 -8.78 -23.66
N ASN A 127 -15.87 -8.12 -24.33
CA ASN A 127 -16.05 -6.76 -24.84
C ASN A 127 -16.90 -6.77 -26.12
N PRO A 128 -18.00 -5.99 -26.20
CA PRO A 128 -18.81 -5.90 -27.41
C PRO A 128 -18.11 -5.15 -28.56
N TYR A 129 -17.08 -4.34 -28.26
CA TYR A 129 -16.42 -3.43 -29.21
C TYR A 129 -15.20 -4.06 -29.89
N ILE A 130 -15.06 -5.38 -29.84
CA ILE A 130 -14.01 -6.17 -30.49
C ILE A 130 -14.71 -7.23 -31.35
N VAL A 131 -14.28 -7.41 -32.61
CA VAL A 131 -14.79 -8.48 -33.48
C VAL A 131 -14.44 -9.84 -32.88
N LYS A 132 -15.45 -10.67 -32.63
CA LYS A 132 -15.24 -12.05 -32.16
C LYS A 132 -14.88 -12.99 -33.30
N TYR A 133 -13.96 -13.89 -33.01
CA TYR A 133 -13.60 -15.06 -33.80
C TYR A 133 -14.58 -16.20 -33.53
N LEU A 134 -14.99 -16.90 -34.58
CA LEU A 134 -15.80 -18.11 -34.51
C LEU A 134 -14.99 -19.37 -34.85
N ASP A 135 -14.27 -19.36 -35.97
CA ASP A 135 -13.50 -20.53 -36.45
C ASP A 135 -12.37 -20.11 -37.39
N SER A 136 -11.40 -20.99 -37.59
CA SER A 136 -10.46 -20.89 -38.71
C SER A 136 -9.93 -22.25 -39.11
N PHE A 137 -9.85 -22.47 -40.42
CA PHE A 137 -9.57 -23.77 -41.02
C PHE A 137 -8.87 -23.59 -42.37
N MET A 138 -8.13 -24.62 -42.80
CA MET A 138 -7.43 -24.62 -44.08
C MET A 138 -8.09 -25.61 -45.04
N ILE A 139 -8.20 -25.23 -46.32
CA ILE A 139 -8.64 -26.13 -47.39
C ILE A 139 -7.55 -26.17 -48.46
N THR A 140 -7.15 -27.39 -48.82
CA THR A 140 -6.29 -27.72 -49.96
C THR A 140 -7.15 -28.09 -51.18
N GLY A 141 -6.85 -27.49 -52.34
CA GLY A 141 -7.50 -27.88 -53.60
C GLY A 141 -7.13 -29.32 -54.02
N VAL A 142 -8.13 -30.08 -54.49
CA VAL A 142 -8.02 -31.53 -54.80
C VAL A 142 -7.54 -31.82 -56.23
N ASN A 143 -6.72 -30.93 -56.80
CA ASN A 143 -6.24 -31.03 -58.18
C ASN A 143 -4.73 -30.73 -58.27
N LEU A 144 -4.12 -31.00 -59.44
CA LEU A 144 -2.66 -31.12 -59.68
C LEU A 144 -1.76 -29.92 -59.33
N ILE A 145 -2.28 -28.85 -58.72
CA ILE A 145 -1.48 -27.79 -58.10
C ILE A 145 -2.07 -27.51 -56.71
N ILE A 146 -1.27 -27.72 -55.66
CA ILE A 146 -1.73 -27.59 -54.28
C ILE A 146 -1.94 -26.11 -53.94
N HIS A 147 -3.20 -25.74 -53.75
CA HIS A 147 -3.61 -24.39 -53.35
C HIS A 147 -4.23 -24.40 -51.96
N GLU A 148 -3.40 -24.11 -50.97
CA GLU A 148 -3.81 -23.89 -49.59
C GLU A 148 -4.54 -22.54 -49.46
N ASN A 149 -5.73 -22.54 -48.87
CA ASN A 149 -6.49 -21.35 -48.51
C ASN A 149 -6.81 -21.41 -47.01
N LEU A 150 -6.46 -20.37 -46.27
CA LEU A 150 -6.88 -20.18 -44.88
C LEU A 150 -8.22 -19.42 -44.87
N TYR A 151 -9.18 -19.94 -44.13
CA TYR A 151 -10.45 -19.29 -43.87
C TYR A 151 -10.53 -18.88 -42.40
N ILE A 152 -11.03 -17.68 -42.13
CA ILE A 152 -11.30 -17.17 -40.77
C ILE A 152 -12.75 -16.69 -40.72
N ALA A 153 -13.56 -17.27 -39.82
CA ALA A 153 -14.94 -16.90 -39.57
C ALA A 153 -15.05 -15.99 -38.34
N MET A 154 -15.83 -14.91 -38.42
CA MET A 154 -15.96 -13.88 -37.39
C MET A 154 -17.35 -13.21 -37.38
N ASP A 155 -17.65 -12.42 -36.34
CA ASP A 155 -18.87 -11.59 -36.21
C ASP A 155 -19.22 -10.88 -37.54
N TYR A 156 -20.44 -11.10 -38.07
CA TYR A 156 -20.94 -10.26 -39.16
C TYR A 156 -21.39 -8.89 -38.63
N CYS A 157 -21.00 -7.82 -39.35
CA CYS A 157 -21.31 -6.44 -39.00
C CYS A 157 -22.11 -5.79 -40.13
N SER A 158 -23.43 -5.69 -39.94
CA SER A 158 -24.42 -5.40 -40.97
C SER A 158 -24.43 -3.97 -41.52
N LEU A 159 -23.79 -3.01 -40.85
CA LEU A 159 -23.78 -1.58 -41.23
C LEU A 159 -22.41 -1.12 -41.81
N ARG A 160 -21.62 -2.07 -42.33
CA ARG A 160 -20.30 -1.84 -42.99
C ARG A 160 -19.27 -1.21 -42.04
N ASP A 161 -18.26 -0.56 -42.59
CA ASP A 161 -17.16 0.09 -41.87
C ASP A 161 -17.39 1.59 -41.65
N LEU A 162 -16.73 2.15 -40.64
CA LEU A 162 -16.82 3.57 -40.29
C LEU A 162 -16.30 4.49 -41.41
N SER A 163 -15.37 4.05 -42.27
CA SER A 163 -14.93 4.85 -43.44
C SER A 163 -16.03 4.96 -44.48
N SER A 164 -16.82 3.90 -44.72
CA SER A 164 -18.01 3.96 -45.57
C SER A 164 -19.01 5.00 -45.05
N LYS A 165 -19.30 5.01 -43.73
CA LYS A 165 -20.24 5.96 -43.13
C LYS A 165 -19.73 7.42 -43.12
N ILE A 166 -18.42 7.64 -42.93
CA ILE A 166 -17.81 8.97 -43.09
C ILE A 166 -17.94 9.46 -44.54
N LYS A 167 -17.66 8.60 -45.53
CA LYS A 167 -17.80 8.91 -46.96
C LYS A 167 -19.25 9.20 -47.36
N GLU A 168 -20.22 8.54 -46.74
CA GLU A 168 -21.64 8.82 -46.93
C GLU A 168 -22.00 10.23 -46.47
N ASN A 169 -21.70 10.58 -45.20
CA ASN A 169 -21.92 11.93 -44.67
C ASN A 169 -21.23 13.03 -45.50
N ILE A 170 -20.04 12.77 -46.03
CA ILE A 170 -19.34 13.68 -46.95
C ILE A 170 -20.12 13.87 -48.27
N ARG A 171 -20.70 12.81 -48.83
CA ARG A 171 -21.46 12.85 -50.10
C ARG A 171 -22.83 13.51 -49.98
N SER A 172 -23.54 13.28 -48.87
CA SER A 172 -24.85 13.88 -48.57
C SER A 172 -24.74 15.34 -48.08
N GLY A 173 -23.53 15.78 -47.71
CA GLY A 173 -23.34 17.08 -47.05
C GLY A 173 -23.82 17.10 -45.59
N THR A 174 -24.13 15.93 -45.00
CA THR A 174 -24.63 15.84 -43.62
C THR A 174 -23.50 15.79 -42.60
N HIS A 175 -23.81 16.30 -41.40
CA HIS A 175 -22.92 16.26 -40.25
C HIS A 175 -23.29 15.08 -39.35
N PHE A 176 -22.33 14.43 -38.72
CA PHE A 176 -22.64 13.51 -37.61
C PHE A 176 -23.30 14.29 -36.46
N ASP A 177 -24.27 13.66 -35.77
CA ASP A 177 -24.71 14.15 -34.48
C ASP A 177 -23.55 14.07 -33.48
N PRO A 178 -23.20 15.17 -32.78
CA PRO A 178 -22.07 15.16 -31.86
C PRO A 178 -22.13 14.09 -30.76
N ASN A 179 -23.31 13.71 -30.28
CA ASN A 179 -23.46 12.70 -29.25
C ASN A 179 -23.14 11.30 -29.79
N ILE A 180 -23.47 11.03 -31.06
CA ILE A 180 -23.09 9.81 -31.78
C ILE A 180 -21.56 9.76 -31.94
N VAL A 181 -20.91 10.87 -32.28
CA VAL A 181 -19.43 10.94 -32.36
C VAL A 181 -18.78 10.61 -31.01
N TYR A 182 -19.33 11.12 -29.90
CA TYR A 182 -18.86 10.77 -28.56
C TYR A 182 -19.04 9.30 -28.22
N ASP A 183 -20.19 8.72 -28.56
CA ASP A 183 -20.45 7.31 -28.29
C ASP A 183 -19.50 6.42 -29.11
N TYR A 184 -19.34 6.70 -30.40
CA TYR A 184 -18.40 6.01 -31.29
C TYR A 184 -16.97 5.99 -30.74
N ILE A 185 -16.43 7.16 -30.36
CA ILE A 185 -15.06 7.25 -29.82
C ILE A 185 -14.94 6.57 -28.46
N TYR A 186 -15.98 6.58 -27.63
CA TYR A 186 -16.02 5.78 -26.40
C TYR A 186 -15.96 4.27 -26.69
N GLN A 187 -16.73 3.77 -27.66
CA GLN A 187 -16.74 2.35 -28.03
C GLN A 187 -15.36 1.91 -28.54
N ILE A 188 -14.75 2.69 -29.45
CA ILE A 188 -13.39 2.45 -29.95
C ILE A 188 -12.36 2.49 -28.81
N ALA A 189 -12.46 3.45 -27.89
CA ALA A 189 -11.52 3.60 -26.78
C ALA A 189 -11.64 2.46 -25.74
N ASP A 190 -12.84 1.95 -25.46
CA ASP A 190 -13.04 0.83 -24.50
C ASP A 190 -12.46 -0.48 -25.06
N GLY A 191 -12.69 -0.77 -26.34
CA GLY A 191 -12.09 -1.92 -27.03
C GLY A 191 -10.55 -1.85 -27.13
N ILE A 192 -9.99 -0.70 -27.52
CA ILE A 192 -8.53 -0.49 -27.54
C ILE A 192 -7.92 -0.59 -26.13
N ASN A 193 -8.60 -0.03 -25.11
CA ASN A 193 -8.16 -0.12 -23.73
C ASN A 193 -8.12 -1.58 -23.24
N GLU A 194 -9.08 -2.44 -23.62
CA GLU A 194 -9.01 -3.87 -23.27
C GLU A 194 -7.83 -4.57 -23.97
N LEU A 195 -7.62 -4.33 -25.27
CA LEU A 195 -6.45 -4.85 -26.00
C LEU A 195 -5.12 -4.45 -25.34
N HIS A 196 -4.98 -3.19 -24.94
CA HIS A 196 -3.77 -2.66 -24.28
C HIS A 196 -3.58 -3.23 -22.87
N VAL A 197 -4.62 -3.14 -22.02
CA VAL A 197 -4.52 -3.41 -20.58
C VAL A 197 -4.56 -4.90 -20.28
N LYS A 198 -5.46 -5.65 -20.92
CA LYS A 198 -5.74 -7.06 -20.62
C LYS A 198 -4.91 -8.01 -21.50
N HIS A 199 -4.86 -7.75 -22.81
CA HIS A 199 -4.19 -8.65 -23.77
C HIS A 199 -2.74 -8.24 -24.10
N LYS A 200 -2.26 -7.09 -23.58
CA LYS A 200 -0.91 -6.53 -23.82
C LYS A 200 -0.59 -6.39 -25.32
N ILE A 201 -1.55 -5.87 -26.08
CA ILE A 201 -1.52 -5.72 -27.54
C ILE A 201 -1.55 -4.25 -27.92
N ALA A 202 -0.82 -3.87 -28.97
CA ALA A 202 -1.07 -2.63 -29.73
C ALA A 202 -1.46 -2.97 -31.17
N HIS A 203 -2.50 -2.30 -31.69
CA HIS A 203 -3.16 -2.54 -32.99
C HIS A 203 -2.33 -2.06 -34.19
N ARG A 204 -1.67 -0.91 -34.04
CA ARG A 204 -0.72 -0.23 -34.93
C ARG A 204 -1.26 0.26 -36.28
N ASP A 205 -2.40 -0.23 -36.76
CA ASP A 205 -3.06 0.28 -37.98
C ASP A 205 -4.57 0.53 -37.78
N LEU A 206 -4.90 1.16 -36.65
CA LEU A 206 -6.27 1.59 -36.37
C LEU A 206 -6.67 2.73 -37.32
N LYS A 207 -7.84 2.62 -37.94
CA LYS A 207 -8.40 3.54 -38.95
C LYS A 207 -9.88 3.26 -39.14
N PRO A 208 -10.69 4.17 -39.73
CA PRO A 208 -12.13 3.96 -39.89
C PRO A 208 -12.52 2.73 -40.72
N ALA A 209 -11.65 2.25 -41.61
CA ALA A 209 -11.89 1.02 -42.39
C ALA A 209 -11.76 -0.27 -41.55
N ASN A 210 -11.07 -0.22 -40.41
CA ASN A 210 -10.83 -1.34 -39.49
C ASN A 210 -11.72 -1.27 -38.23
N ILE A 211 -12.82 -0.50 -38.35
CA ILE A 211 -13.84 -0.34 -37.32
C ILE A 211 -15.17 -0.64 -38.02
N LEU A 212 -15.71 -1.83 -37.77
CA LEU A 212 -16.96 -2.30 -38.35
C LEU A 212 -18.14 -1.83 -37.49
N ILE A 213 -19.32 -1.71 -38.08
CA ILE A 213 -20.55 -1.28 -37.41
C ILE A 213 -21.55 -2.44 -37.48
N ALA A 214 -21.92 -2.98 -36.32
CA ALA A 214 -23.03 -3.91 -36.15
C ALA A 214 -24.27 -3.15 -35.65
N LEU A 215 -25.46 -3.74 -35.84
CA LEU A 215 -26.72 -3.24 -35.33
C LEU A 215 -27.25 -4.19 -34.24
N GLU A 216 -27.18 -3.79 -32.99
CA GLU A 216 -27.66 -4.57 -31.83
C GLU A 216 -28.93 -3.91 -31.26
N GLY A 217 -30.09 -4.35 -31.77
CA GLY A 217 -31.37 -3.63 -31.59
C GLY A 217 -31.38 -2.33 -32.39
N ASP A 218 -31.89 -1.23 -31.82
CA ASP A 218 -31.86 0.10 -32.45
C ASP A 218 -30.52 0.85 -32.26
N LYS A 219 -29.41 0.14 -32.00
CA LYS A 219 -28.12 0.75 -31.62
C LYS A 219 -26.95 0.24 -32.45
N GLU A 220 -26.13 1.20 -32.87
CA GLU A 220 -24.89 0.95 -33.61
C GLU A 220 -23.75 0.59 -32.65
N VAL A 221 -23.18 -0.59 -32.85
CA VAL A 221 -22.06 -1.13 -32.06
C VAL A 221 -20.82 -1.23 -32.93
N LEU A 222 -19.80 -0.45 -32.59
CA LEU A 222 -18.54 -0.36 -33.32
C LEU A 222 -17.58 -1.44 -32.83
N LYS A 223 -17.13 -2.32 -33.72
CA LYS A 223 -16.24 -3.44 -33.42
C LYS A 223 -14.90 -3.28 -34.13
N ILE A 224 -13.81 -3.30 -33.36
CA ILE A 224 -12.42 -3.23 -33.87
C ILE A 224 -12.07 -4.54 -34.58
N SER A 225 -11.46 -4.44 -35.77
CA SER A 225 -11.15 -5.57 -36.65
C SER A 225 -9.77 -5.44 -37.33
N ASP A 226 -9.35 -6.50 -38.04
CA ASP A 226 -8.11 -6.55 -38.84
C ASP A 226 -6.81 -6.31 -38.03
N PHE A 227 -6.47 -7.34 -37.24
CA PHE A 227 -5.33 -7.36 -36.32
C PHE A 227 -3.98 -7.68 -36.97
N GLY A 228 -3.89 -7.75 -38.30
CA GLY A 228 -2.70 -8.23 -39.03
C GLY A 228 -1.39 -7.43 -38.84
N LEU A 229 -1.44 -6.28 -38.15
CA LEU A 229 -0.26 -5.46 -37.82
C LEU A 229 0.01 -5.33 -36.30
N VAL A 230 -0.68 -6.13 -35.48
CA VAL A 230 -0.51 -6.16 -34.01
C VAL A 230 0.92 -6.51 -33.58
N LYS A 231 1.36 -5.93 -32.46
CA LYS A 231 2.45 -6.51 -31.65
C LYS A 231 2.11 -6.62 -30.16
N VAL A 232 2.62 -7.67 -29.53
CA VAL A 232 2.61 -7.86 -28.07
C VAL A 232 3.59 -6.88 -27.43
N ILE A 233 3.14 -6.13 -26.43
CA ILE A 233 3.85 -5.00 -25.84
C ILE A 233 5.13 -5.45 -25.12
N ASP A 234 5.11 -6.58 -24.42
CA ASP A 234 6.22 -7.04 -23.57
C ASP A 234 7.45 -7.52 -24.38
N SER A 235 7.24 -8.06 -25.59
CA SER A 235 8.33 -8.53 -26.46
C SER A 235 9.16 -7.39 -27.07
N LEU A 236 8.70 -6.15 -26.95
CA LEU A 236 9.30 -4.95 -27.54
C LEU A 236 10.34 -4.28 -26.63
N SER A 237 10.64 -4.92 -25.49
CA SER A 237 11.75 -4.61 -24.59
C SER A 237 13.12 -4.87 -25.23
N ARG A 238 13.29 -6.00 -25.94
CA ARG A 238 14.52 -6.36 -26.66
C ARG A 238 14.69 -5.52 -27.94
N SER A 239 15.94 -5.34 -28.39
CA SER A 239 16.26 -4.46 -29.50
C SER A 239 15.90 -5.08 -30.86
N GLN A 240 14.87 -4.56 -31.53
CA GLN A 240 14.59 -4.86 -32.94
C GLN A 240 14.26 -3.58 -33.71
N ASN A 241 15.03 -3.32 -34.77
CA ASN A 241 14.72 -2.27 -35.73
C ASN A 241 13.40 -2.60 -36.46
N HIS A 242 12.54 -1.61 -36.65
CA HIS A 242 11.32 -1.78 -37.44
C HIS A 242 11.64 -1.64 -38.93
N SER A 243 11.65 -2.76 -39.64
CA SER A 243 11.78 -2.79 -41.11
C SER A 243 10.42 -2.66 -41.79
N LYS A 244 10.37 -1.82 -42.83
CA LYS A 244 9.20 -1.36 -43.60
C LYS A 244 8.18 -0.50 -42.81
N GLN A 245 7.87 0.67 -43.35
CA GLN A 245 6.65 1.41 -43.01
C GLN A 245 5.44 0.53 -43.37
N ARG A 246 4.54 0.27 -42.42
CA ARG A 246 3.28 -0.48 -42.61
C ARG A 246 2.18 0.24 -41.83
N GLY A 247 1.00 0.39 -42.47
CA GLY A 247 -0.18 1.10 -41.98
C GLY A 247 -0.69 2.15 -42.97
N THR A 248 -1.88 2.73 -42.74
CA THR A 248 -2.42 3.80 -43.59
C THR A 248 -1.84 5.18 -43.21
N PRO A 249 -1.13 5.89 -44.12
CA PRO A 249 -0.31 7.07 -43.77
C PRO A 249 -1.04 8.16 -42.97
N LEU A 250 -2.31 8.44 -43.28
CA LEU A 250 -3.11 9.50 -42.66
C LEU A 250 -3.27 9.33 -41.13
N TYR A 251 -3.35 8.08 -40.66
CA TYR A 251 -3.57 7.75 -39.24
C TYR A 251 -2.29 7.35 -38.51
N MET A 252 -1.17 7.18 -39.22
CA MET A 252 0.13 6.87 -38.59
C MET A 252 0.56 7.98 -37.63
N SER A 253 1.06 7.58 -36.46
CA SER A 253 1.78 8.49 -35.58
C SER A 253 3.11 8.95 -36.22
N PRO A 254 3.62 10.16 -35.89
CA PRO A 254 4.94 10.64 -36.29
C PRO A 254 6.07 9.64 -36.06
N GLU A 255 5.99 8.85 -35.00
CA GLU A 255 7.02 7.88 -34.63
C GLU A 255 6.94 6.61 -35.49
N GLN A 256 5.75 6.22 -35.94
CA GLN A 256 5.57 5.18 -36.96
C GLN A 256 6.10 5.65 -38.32
N ARG A 257 5.81 6.90 -38.73
CA ARG A 257 6.32 7.48 -39.99
C ARG A 257 7.85 7.57 -39.98
N ASN A 258 8.43 8.02 -38.88
CA ASN A 258 9.87 8.31 -38.74
C ASN A 258 10.71 7.13 -38.20
N ASN A 259 10.13 5.93 -38.04
CA ASN A 259 10.78 4.74 -37.46
C ASN A 259 11.42 4.97 -36.07
N ILE A 260 10.84 5.85 -35.24
CA ILE A 260 11.34 6.16 -33.90
C ILE A 260 10.89 5.06 -32.92
N LYS A 261 11.82 4.58 -32.08
CA LYS A 261 11.53 3.56 -31.05
C LYS A 261 10.71 4.17 -29.90
N CYS A 262 9.41 3.87 -29.86
CA CYS A 262 8.47 4.34 -28.82
C CYS A 262 7.86 3.19 -28.01
N ARG A 263 7.22 3.54 -26.88
CA ARG A 263 6.42 2.58 -26.09
C ARG A 263 5.03 2.46 -26.70
N PHE A 264 4.50 1.24 -26.77
CA PHE A 264 3.53 0.90 -27.82
C PHE A 264 2.04 1.24 -27.66
N PRO A 265 1.48 1.73 -26.52
CA PRO A 265 0.08 2.15 -26.54
C PRO A 265 -0.15 3.44 -27.35
N VAL A 266 0.79 4.39 -27.34
CA VAL A 266 0.56 5.77 -27.83
C VAL A 266 0.26 5.89 -29.33
N VAL A 267 0.50 4.84 -30.12
CA VAL A 267 0.28 4.85 -31.58
C VAL A 267 -1.19 4.62 -31.94
N ASP A 268 -1.90 3.76 -31.21
CA ASP A 268 -3.31 3.47 -31.47
C ASP A 268 -4.20 4.63 -31.03
N ILE A 269 -3.87 5.19 -29.87
CA ILE A 269 -4.58 6.32 -29.28
C ILE A 269 -4.43 7.55 -30.22
N TRP A 270 -3.36 7.63 -31.03
CA TRP A 270 -3.14 8.74 -31.98
C TRP A 270 -4.12 8.62 -33.15
N ALA A 271 -4.30 7.40 -33.67
CA ALA A 271 -5.32 7.12 -34.67
C ALA A 271 -6.72 7.45 -34.15
N ILE A 272 -7.06 7.13 -32.88
CA ILE A 272 -8.34 7.57 -32.27
C ILE A 272 -8.50 9.09 -32.35
N GLY A 273 -7.44 9.86 -32.07
CA GLY A 273 -7.46 11.32 -32.19
C GLY A 273 -7.75 11.83 -33.61
N ILE A 274 -7.15 11.22 -34.63
CA ILE A 274 -7.40 11.56 -36.05
C ILE A 274 -8.83 11.16 -36.46
N ILE A 275 -9.29 9.97 -36.07
CA ILE A 275 -10.65 9.47 -36.34
C ILE A 275 -11.71 10.38 -35.71
N PHE A 276 -11.51 10.80 -34.44
CA PHE A 276 -12.40 11.73 -33.77
C PHE A 276 -12.51 13.07 -34.50
N TYR A 277 -11.38 13.63 -34.93
CA TYR A 277 -11.38 14.88 -35.68
C TYR A 277 -12.12 14.76 -37.02
N GLU A 278 -11.87 13.68 -37.78
CA GLU A 278 -12.53 13.40 -39.06
C GLU A 278 -14.07 13.35 -38.90
N LEU A 279 -14.57 12.66 -37.86
CA LEU A 279 -15.98 12.61 -37.50
C LEU A 279 -16.56 14.01 -37.15
N CYS A 280 -15.80 14.87 -36.46
CA CYS A 280 -16.26 16.22 -36.12
C CYS A 280 -16.38 17.18 -37.33
N ILE A 281 -15.54 17.00 -38.36
CA ILE A 281 -15.51 17.90 -39.52
C ILE A 281 -16.30 17.45 -40.75
N ALA A 282 -16.64 16.16 -40.87
CA ALA A 282 -17.56 15.68 -41.91
C ALA A 282 -18.81 16.60 -41.99
N PRO A 283 -19.18 17.10 -43.19
CA PRO A 283 -18.82 16.61 -44.53
C PRO A 283 -17.50 17.19 -45.12
N LYS A 284 -16.70 17.96 -44.38
CA LYS A 284 -15.37 18.37 -44.86
C LYS A 284 -14.44 17.14 -44.95
N ILE A 285 -13.73 17.02 -46.06
CA ILE A 285 -12.70 15.98 -46.27
C ILE A 285 -11.42 16.36 -45.50
N LEU A 286 -10.78 15.36 -44.88
CA LEU A 286 -9.44 15.49 -44.29
C LEU A 286 -8.38 15.31 -45.38
N ASP A 287 -7.71 16.41 -45.76
CA ASP A 287 -6.70 16.43 -46.83
C ASP A 287 -5.32 16.00 -46.30
N GLU A 288 -4.82 14.87 -46.79
CA GLU A 288 -3.52 14.30 -46.40
C GLU A 288 -2.32 15.21 -46.70
N ASN A 289 -2.43 16.08 -47.70
CA ASN A 289 -1.35 16.98 -48.14
C ASN A 289 -1.24 18.23 -47.26
N LYS A 290 -2.27 18.53 -46.47
CA LYS A 290 -2.29 19.68 -45.54
C LYS A 290 -1.85 19.32 -44.13
N MET A 291 -1.51 18.05 -43.88
CA MET A 291 -1.04 17.49 -42.59
C MET A 291 0.20 18.17 -42.00
N ASP A 292 0.84 19.11 -42.70
CA ASP A 292 2.02 19.86 -42.27
C ASP A 292 1.68 21.20 -41.60
N ASP A 293 0.77 22.00 -42.19
CA ASP A 293 0.23 23.26 -41.63
C ASP A 293 -0.64 23.05 -40.37
N ILE A 294 -0.95 21.78 -40.11
CA ILE A 294 -1.69 21.27 -38.97
C ILE A 294 -0.82 21.24 -37.69
N ARG A 295 0.51 21.29 -37.77
CA ARG A 295 1.39 20.76 -36.70
C ARG A 295 1.96 21.74 -35.67
N GLY A 296 1.17 22.69 -35.18
CA GLY A 296 1.63 23.64 -34.17
C GLY A 296 0.62 24.65 -33.67
N LYS A 297 -0.59 24.23 -33.28
CA LYS A 297 -1.63 25.10 -32.70
C LYS A 297 -1.87 24.75 -31.21
N ASP A 298 -2.88 25.38 -30.61
CA ASP A 298 -3.23 25.26 -29.19
C ASP A 298 -4.22 24.11 -28.95
N THR A 299 -3.76 23.07 -28.28
CA THR A 299 -4.54 21.85 -28.00
C THR A 299 -5.37 21.90 -26.70
N THR A 300 -5.31 22.99 -25.92
CA THR A 300 -5.93 23.06 -24.59
C THR A 300 -7.46 22.91 -24.58
N TRP A 301 -8.13 23.09 -25.72
CA TRP A 301 -9.56 22.86 -25.86
C TRP A 301 -9.92 21.36 -25.80
N LEU A 302 -9.07 20.47 -26.31
CA LEU A 302 -9.27 19.02 -26.24
C LEU A 302 -9.17 18.50 -24.80
N ASN A 303 -8.32 19.12 -23.97
CA ASN A 303 -8.23 18.80 -22.53
C ASN A 303 -9.48 19.26 -21.75
N LYS A 304 -10.15 20.35 -22.19
CA LYS A 304 -11.45 20.79 -21.63
C LYS A 304 -12.59 19.83 -22.00
N MET A 305 -12.50 19.18 -23.16
CA MET A 305 -13.48 18.20 -23.65
C MET A 305 -13.65 16.99 -22.72
N ILE A 306 -12.55 16.43 -22.22
CA ILE A 306 -12.53 15.20 -21.38
C ILE A 306 -12.40 15.47 -19.87
N ALA A 307 -12.51 16.74 -19.45
CA ALA A 307 -12.24 17.19 -18.08
C ALA A 307 -12.94 16.33 -17.01
N LYS A 308 -12.22 15.99 -15.93
CA LYS A 308 -12.75 15.23 -14.78
C LYS A 308 -14.00 15.88 -14.17
N ASP A 309 -14.04 17.20 -14.17
CA ASP A 309 -15.13 18.04 -13.69
C ASP A 309 -16.22 18.18 -14.76
N LYS A 310 -17.42 17.63 -14.51
CA LYS A 310 -18.56 17.70 -15.44
C LYS A 310 -19.00 19.16 -15.74
N SER A 311 -18.73 20.12 -14.86
CA SER A 311 -19.05 21.55 -15.09
C SER A 311 -18.07 22.28 -16.03
N LYS A 312 -16.88 21.70 -16.27
CA LYS A 312 -15.84 22.28 -17.14
C LYS A 312 -15.76 21.63 -18.52
N ARG A 313 -16.67 20.68 -18.80
CA ARG A 313 -16.78 20.01 -20.10
C ARG A 313 -17.48 20.93 -21.10
N MET A 314 -16.89 21.05 -22.28
CA MET A 314 -17.58 21.65 -23.42
C MET A 314 -18.73 20.75 -23.87
N SER A 315 -19.87 21.34 -24.23
CA SER A 315 -20.99 20.59 -24.80
C SER A 315 -20.63 20.05 -26.19
N ALA A 316 -21.27 18.97 -26.61
CA ALA A 316 -20.94 18.32 -27.88
C ALA A 316 -21.13 19.25 -29.10
N GLY A 317 -22.07 20.21 -29.02
CA GLY A 317 -22.22 21.29 -29.99
C GLY A 317 -21.06 22.30 -29.99
N GLN A 318 -20.54 22.68 -28.81
CA GLN A 318 -19.36 23.56 -28.70
C GLN A 318 -18.11 22.87 -29.28
N VAL A 319 -17.91 21.59 -28.97
CA VAL A 319 -16.77 20.79 -29.45
C VAL A 319 -16.76 20.66 -30.98
N ARG A 320 -17.92 20.36 -31.58
CA ARG A 320 -18.09 20.34 -33.05
C ARG A 320 -17.76 21.70 -33.68
N ASN A 321 -18.16 22.80 -33.04
CA ASN A 321 -17.92 24.14 -33.56
C ASN A 321 -16.43 24.54 -33.44
N GLU A 322 -15.75 24.17 -32.36
CA GLU A 322 -14.33 24.49 -32.14
C GLU A 322 -13.38 23.68 -33.05
N ALA A 323 -13.67 22.39 -33.27
CA ALA A 323 -12.95 21.57 -34.26
C ALA A 323 -13.02 22.17 -35.68
N ARG A 324 -14.12 22.85 -36.01
CA ARG A 324 -14.34 23.48 -37.32
C ARG A 324 -13.69 24.85 -37.48
N SER A 325 -13.40 25.55 -36.39
CA SER A 325 -12.81 26.90 -36.39
C SER A 325 -11.28 26.86 -36.40
N ARG A 326 -10.65 25.87 -35.74
CA ARG A 326 -9.18 25.80 -35.59
C ARG A 326 -8.48 24.89 -36.62
N GLY A 327 -9.19 23.88 -37.13
CA GLY A 327 -8.60 22.76 -37.87
C GLY A 327 -8.14 21.63 -36.92
N PRO A 328 -7.50 20.58 -37.44
CA PRO A 328 -6.87 19.57 -36.60
C PRO A 328 -5.52 20.07 -36.09
N ASP A 329 -5.01 19.36 -35.09
CA ASP A 329 -3.73 19.59 -34.43
C ASP A 329 -3.16 18.20 -34.11
N PRO A 330 -1.84 17.93 -34.26
CA PRO A 330 -1.23 16.79 -33.61
C PRO A 330 -1.39 17.02 -32.10
N PRO A 331 -2.06 16.13 -31.35
CA PRO A 331 -2.38 16.46 -29.98
C PRO A 331 -1.09 16.58 -29.13
N GLU A 332 -1.10 17.42 -28.08
CA GLU A 332 0.00 17.55 -27.11
C GLU A 332 -0.16 16.64 -25.89
N TRP A 333 -1.30 15.98 -25.79
CA TRP A 333 -1.63 14.78 -25.01
C TRP A 333 -0.45 13.90 -24.52
N ARG A 334 0.62 13.71 -25.30
CA ARG A 334 1.85 12.99 -24.91
C ARG A 334 2.47 13.53 -23.62
N LYS A 335 2.27 14.81 -23.29
CA LYS A 335 2.73 15.42 -22.03
C LYS A 335 1.72 15.22 -20.90
N ASP A 336 0.44 15.49 -21.15
CA ASP A 336 -0.55 15.77 -20.09
C ASP A 336 -1.80 14.86 -20.08
N ALA A 337 -2.06 14.04 -21.11
CA ALA A 337 -3.25 13.20 -21.22
C ALA A 337 -3.14 11.92 -20.37
N SER A 338 -3.21 12.11 -19.06
CA SER A 338 -3.15 11.05 -18.07
C SER A 338 -4.37 10.11 -18.10
N VAL A 339 -5.59 10.65 -18.23
CA VAL A 339 -6.86 9.87 -18.23
C VAL A 339 -8.04 10.62 -18.87
N ALA A 340 -9.03 9.87 -19.39
CA ALA A 340 -10.36 10.35 -19.79
C ALA A 340 -11.49 9.68 -19.00
N TYR A 341 -12.60 10.40 -18.76
CA TYR A 341 -13.75 9.93 -17.94
C TYR A 341 -15.07 10.04 -18.70
N TYR A 342 -15.77 8.91 -18.95
CA TYR A 342 -17.09 8.90 -19.62
C TYR A 342 -17.92 7.68 -19.17
N LYS A 343 -19.26 7.84 -19.09
CA LYS A 343 -20.20 6.86 -18.47
C LYS A 343 -19.67 6.30 -17.13
N ASP A 344 -19.08 7.20 -16.35
CA ASP A 344 -18.44 6.97 -15.04
C ASP A 344 -17.35 5.88 -14.99
N LYS A 345 -16.88 5.40 -16.16
CA LYS A 345 -15.63 4.63 -16.35
C LYS A 345 -14.42 5.53 -16.59
N LEU A 346 -13.23 4.96 -16.38
CA LEU A 346 -11.92 5.61 -16.49
C LEU A 346 -11.05 4.96 -17.58
N TYR A 347 -10.53 5.77 -18.49
CA TYR A 347 -9.75 5.35 -19.67
C TYR A 347 -8.34 5.92 -19.65
N TYR A 348 -7.34 5.09 -19.94
CA TYR A 348 -5.91 5.40 -19.78
C TYR A 348 -5.23 5.57 -21.15
N LEU A 349 -4.66 6.74 -21.44
CA LEU A 349 -4.33 7.14 -22.82
C LEU A 349 -2.83 7.32 -23.13
N GLY A 350 -1.95 7.34 -22.11
CA GLY A 350 -0.49 7.25 -22.28
C GLY A 350 0.25 8.61 -22.41
N GLY A 351 1.51 8.64 -21.95
CA GLY A 351 2.36 9.83 -21.97
C GLY A 351 3.86 9.50 -22.11
N TYR A 352 4.63 10.41 -22.70
CA TYR A 352 6.06 10.27 -22.98
C TYR A 352 6.68 11.66 -23.25
N ASP A 353 7.79 11.99 -22.58
CA ASP A 353 8.53 13.24 -22.81
C ASP A 353 9.62 13.05 -23.89
N PRO A 354 9.52 13.75 -25.05
CA PRO A 354 10.53 13.68 -26.11
C PRO A 354 11.90 14.24 -25.70
N LYS A 355 11.99 15.15 -24.72
CA LYS A 355 13.26 15.78 -24.31
C LYS A 355 14.09 14.86 -23.43
N THR A 356 13.52 14.31 -22.36
CA THR A 356 14.22 13.40 -21.43
C THR A 356 14.21 11.94 -21.87
N ARG A 357 13.43 11.57 -22.90
CA ARG A 357 13.16 10.18 -23.33
C ARG A 357 12.53 9.31 -22.23
N LYS A 358 11.92 9.93 -21.21
CA LYS A 358 11.23 9.23 -20.12
C LYS A 358 9.76 8.98 -20.44
N ASP A 359 9.28 7.83 -19.97
CA ASP A 359 7.87 7.48 -19.90
C ASP A 359 7.28 8.12 -18.63
N THR A 360 6.22 8.91 -18.78
CA THR A 360 5.54 9.56 -17.65
C THR A 360 4.45 8.67 -17.01
N ASN A 361 4.10 7.57 -17.67
CA ASN A 361 2.98 6.70 -17.34
C ASN A 361 3.40 5.31 -16.80
N ARG A 362 4.69 4.98 -16.73
CA ARG A 362 5.20 4.00 -15.75
C ARG A 362 5.49 4.65 -14.40
N VAL A 363 4.47 5.31 -13.82
CA VAL A 363 4.38 5.39 -12.35
C VAL A 363 3.99 4.00 -11.84
N ASN A 364 4.96 3.08 -11.83
CA ASN A 364 5.04 2.16 -10.71
C ASN A 364 5.07 3.06 -9.48
N LYS A 365 4.03 3.00 -8.64
CA LYS A 365 4.11 3.56 -7.28
C LYS A 365 5.22 2.79 -6.58
N CYS A 366 6.44 3.33 -6.62
CA CYS A 366 7.57 2.78 -5.93
C CYS A 366 7.41 3.14 -4.46
N THR A 367 6.57 2.35 -3.79
CA THR A 367 6.39 2.43 -2.35
C THR A 367 7.72 2.01 -1.72
N ILE A 368 8.42 2.95 -1.10
CA ILE A 368 9.73 2.69 -0.51
C ILE A 368 9.59 2.17 0.92
N GLY A 369 10.51 1.32 1.37
CA GLY A 369 10.64 0.95 2.78
C GLY A 369 11.61 1.89 3.47
N ILE A 370 11.19 2.55 4.54
CA ILE A 370 12.06 3.41 5.35
C ILE A 370 12.09 2.88 6.78
N ASP A 371 13.29 2.57 7.26
CA ASP A 371 13.57 2.49 8.68
C ASP A 371 13.89 3.88 9.24
N LEU A 372 13.06 4.38 10.14
CA LEU A 372 13.22 5.68 10.80
C LEU A 372 13.76 5.46 12.22
N GLY A 373 14.97 4.90 12.36
CA GLY A 373 15.57 4.61 13.67
C GLY A 373 16.01 5.85 14.45
N THR A 374 16.13 5.73 15.78
CA THR A 374 16.48 6.83 16.70
C THR A 374 17.86 7.43 16.41
N THR A 375 18.84 6.58 16.08
CA THR A 375 20.26 6.96 15.91
C THR A 375 20.71 6.89 14.45
N ARG A 376 20.08 6.02 13.64
CA ARG A 376 20.30 5.85 12.20
C ARG A 376 18.98 5.54 11.49
N CYS A 377 18.83 6.04 10.26
CA CYS A 377 17.80 5.65 9.30
C CYS A 377 18.39 4.76 8.20
N CYS A 378 17.56 3.92 7.59
CA CYS A 378 17.88 3.15 6.39
C CYS A 378 16.70 3.23 5.41
N VAL A 379 16.96 3.14 4.10
CA VAL A 379 15.91 3.12 3.06
C VAL A 379 16.20 2.01 2.06
N ALA A 380 15.14 1.30 1.66
CA ALA A 380 15.22 0.16 0.75
C ALA A 380 14.05 0.14 -0.24
N ILE A 381 14.26 -0.56 -1.35
CA ILE A 381 13.25 -0.79 -2.40
C ILE A 381 13.22 -2.24 -2.84
N VAL A 382 12.10 -2.63 -3.44
CA VAL A 382 12.02 -3.77 -4.34
C VAL A 382 12.02 -3.22 -5.76
N ASP A 383 12.99 -3.61 -6.58
CA ASP A 383 13.06 -3.18 -7.98
C ASP A 383 12.09 -3.97 -8.89
N ASP A 384 12.05 -3.64 -10.18
CA ASP A 384 11.15 -4.28 -11.14
C ASP A 384 11.58 -5.72 -11.52
N THR A 385 12.77 -6.16 -11.10
CA THR A 385 13.17 -7.59 -11.14
C THR A 385 12.65 -8.37 -9.93
N GLY A 386 12.11 -7.70 -8.91
CA GLY A 386 11.69 -8.32 -7.64
C GLY A 386 12.84 -8.47 -6.63
N LYS A 387 14.02 -7.90 -6.90
CA LYS A 387 15.15 -7.91 -5.98
C LYS A 387 14.97 -6.80 -4.94
N VAL A 388 15.15 -7.15 -3.66
CA VAL A 388 15.16 -6.18 -2.56
C VAL A 388 16.58 -5.67 -2.34
N GLN A 389 16.76 -4.36 -2.19
CA GLN A 389 18.06 -3.73 -1.90
C GLN A 389 17.91 -2.44 -1.11
N THR A 390 18.83 -2.20 -0.17
CA THR A 390 19.03 -0.91 0.48
C THR A 390 19.60 0.10 -0.51
N ILE A 391 19.33 1.38 -0.28
CA ILE A 391 19.83 2.50 -1.09
C ILE A 391 20.91 3.23 -0.31
N GLN A 392 22.01 3.56 -0.99
CA GLN A 392 23.14 4.28 -0.41
C GLN A 392 22.85 5.79 -0.28
N ASN A 393 23.41 6.40 0.76
CA ASN A 393 23.42 7.86 0.92
C ASN A 393 24.53 8.54 0.10
N ASP A 394 24.65 9.85 0.25
CA ASP A 394 25.61 10.73 -0.43
C ASP A 394 27.09 10.37 -0.18
N LEU A 395 27.40 9.57 0.85
CA LEU A 395 28.74 9.06 1.14
C LEU A 395 28.89 7.54 0.85
N GLY A 396 27.93 6.92 0.15
CA GLY A 396 27.97 5.50 -0.21
C GLY A 396 27.58 4.52 0.91
N GLY A 397 27.09 5.01 2.05
CA GLY A 397 26.69 4.17 3.18
C GLY A 397 25.23 3.72 3.11
N ASN A 398 24.95 2.46 3.47
CA ASN A 398 23.59 1.90 3.52
C ASN A 398 22.72 2.47 4.67
N THR A 399 23.33 3.13 5.67
CA THR A 399 22.61 3.78 6.78
C THR A 399 23.06 5.23 6.94
N THR A 400 22.13 6.10 7.34
CA THR A 400 22.34 7.54 7.49
C THR A 400 22.06 7.93 8.94
N PRO A 401 22.96 8.63 9.65
CA PRO A 401 22.72 9.06 11.02
C PRO A 401 21.46 9.93 11.16
N SER A 402 20.70 9.75 12.25
CA SER A 402 19.45 10.49 12.52
C SER A 402 19.71 11.88 13.11
N TRP A 403 20.64 12.61 12.49
CA TRP A 403 21.19 13.89 12.95
C TRP A 403 20.84 15.00 11.96
N ILE A 404 20.47 16.18 12.47
CA ILE A 404 19.99 17.31 11.67
C ILE A 404 20.64 18.59 12.19
N LEU A 405 21.34 19.32 11.33
CA LEU A 405 21.93 20.62 11.66
C LEU A 405 21.17 21.74 10.95
N TYR A 406 20.57 22.63 11.74
CA TYR A 406 19.93 23.84 11.25
C TYR A 406 20.93 25.01 11.24
N ASN A 407 21.68 25.12 10.14
CA ASN A 407 22.47 26.32 9.85
C ASN A 407 21.55 27.44 9.32
N HIS A 408 22.11 28.64 9.10
CA HIS A 408 21.33 29.83 8.76
C HIS A 408 20.34 29.62 7.61
N ASP A 409 20.83 29.22 6.44
CA ASP A 409 20.05 29.14 5.20
C ASP A 409 20.08 27.73 4.57
N GLU A 410 20.62 26.75 5.28
CA GLU A 410 20.71 25.34 4.88
C GLU A 410 20.31 24.41 6.04
N VAL A 411 19.66 23.29 5.71
CA VAL A 411 19.46 22.17 6.65
C VAL A 411 20.33 21.03 6.17
N LYS A 412 21.22 20.55 7.05
CA LYS A 412 22.10 19.40 6.80
C LYS A 412 21.58 18.19 7.56
N VAL A 413 21.64 17.01 6.93
CA VAL A 413 21.16 15.74 7.50
C VAL A 413 22.28 14.70 7.49
N GLY A 414 22.28 13.81 8.47
CA GLY A 414 23.17 12.66 8.55
C GLY A 414 24.65 13.06 8.65
N SER A 415 25.48 12.43 7.83
CA SER A 415 26.93 12.64 7.83
C SER A 415 27.31 14.11 7.55
N ALA A 416 26.53 14.83 6.77
CA ALA A 416 26.72 16.26 6.52
C ALA A 416 26.41 17.15 7.74
N ALA A 417 25.58 16.67 8.68
CA ALA A 417 25.32 17.33 9.96
C ALA A 417 26.40 17.04 11.01
N ILE A 418 26.98 15.83 10.99
CA ILE A 418 28.11 15.42 11.86
C ILE A 418 29.39 16.17 11.48
N ASN A 419 29.73 16.16 10.19
CA ASN A 419 31.01 16.68 9.69
C ASN A 419 31.05 18.22 9.55
N ALA A 420 30.12 18.94 10.19
CA ALA A 420 30.02 20.39 10.10
C ALA A 420 31.06 21.08 11.01
N PRO A 421 31.81 22.10 10.54
CA PRO A 421 32.85 22.78 11.33
C PRO A 421 32.37 23.45 12.63
N SER A 422 31.09 23.80 12.69
CA SER A 422 30.42 24.27 13.90
C SER A 422 28.99 23.74 13.91
N THR A 423 28.53 23.27 15.08
CA THR A 423 27.26 22.57 15.27
C THR A 423 26.38 23.23 16.34
N GLY A 424 27.01 23.83 17.36
CA GLY A 424 26.38 24.67 18.38
C GLY A 424 25.17 24.01 19.07
N LYS A 425 24.13 24.81 19.32
CA LYS A 425 22.83 24.35 19.85
C LYS A 425 21.86 23.86 18.76
N ASN A 426 22.16 24.07 17.48
CA ASN A 426 21.25 23.79 16.37
C ASN A 426 21.40 22.38 15.78
N LEU A 427 22.33 21.57 16.29
CA LEU A 427 22.45 20.16 15.95
C LEU A 427 21.49 19.32 16.80
N VAL A 428 20.41 18.91 16.16
CA VAL A 428 19.35 18.03 16.65
C VAL A 428 19.71 16.57 16.39
N TYR A 429 19.45 15.71 17.37
CA TYR A 429 19.63 14.27 17.33
C TYR A 429 18.62 13.64 18.32
N ASP A 430 18.46 12.32 18.29
CA ASP A 430 17.52 11.56 19.12
C ASP A 430 16.06 12.05 19.03
N SER A 431 15.66 12.76 17.96
CA SER A 431 14.34 13.42 17.83
C SER A 431 13.15 12.46 17.97
N LYS A 432 13.35 11.18 17.63
CA LYS A 432 12.39 10.08 17.85
C LYS A 432 12.06 9.82 19.33
N ARG A 433 12.91 10.23 20.28
CA ARG A 433 12.60 10.22 21.73
C ARG A 433 11.66 11.36 22.14
N LEU A 434 11.51 12.41 21.32
CA LEU A 434 10.62 13.56 21.58
C LEU A 434 9.32 13.50 20.76
N ILE A 435 9.28 12.74 19.66
CA ILE A 435 8.12 12.66 18.76
C ILE A 435 6.85 12.16 19.47
N GLY A 436 5.75 12.92 19.34
CA GLY A 436 4.47 12.63 19.99
C GLY A 436 4.42 12.79 21.52
N ARG A 437 5.47 13.32 22.17
CA ARG A 437 5.55 13.46 23.65
C ARG A 437 5.34 14.90 24.13
N GLN A 438 4.99 15.06 25.40
CA GLN A 438 4.76 16.35 26.04
C GLN A 438 6.01 16.90 26.75
N PHE A 439 6.04 18.22 26.99
CA PHE A 439 7.20 18.93 27.55
C PHE A 439 7.56 18.54 28.99
N ASN A 440 6.61 17.94 29.70
CA ASN A 440 6.65 17.60 31.11
C ASN A 440 6.57 16.08 31.36
N ASP A 441 6.47 15.26 30.31
CA ASP A 441 6.57 13.79 30.43
C ASP A 441 7.94 13.42 31.00
N ASP A 442 7.99 12.49 31.95
CA ASP A 442 9.19 12.25 32.78
C ASP A 442 10.42 11.82 31.97
N CYS A 443 10.21 11.12 30.86
CA CYS A 443 11.26 10.84 29.89
C CYS A 443 11.83 12.10 29.22
N VAL A 444 10.98 13.00 28.73
CA VAL A 444 11.40 14.29 28.14
C VAL A 444 12.05 15.17 29.22
N VAL A 445 11.62 15.06 30.48
CA VAL A 445 12.29 15.74 31.60
C VAL A 445 13.75 15.29 31.73
N ASN A 446 13.99 13.98 31.69
CA ASN A 446 15.32 13.38 31.81
C ASN A 446 16.19 13.60 30.54
N ASP A 447 15.67 13.32 29.35
CA ASP A 447 16.43 13.35 28.09
C ASP A 447 16.98 14.77 27.79
N ARG A 448 16.21 15.83 28.12
CA ARG A 448 16.63 17.25 27.98
C ARG A 448 17.88 17.62 28.78
N ALA A 449 18.26 16.85 29.81
CA ALA A 449 19.52 17.05 30.53
C ALA A 449 20.73 16.61 29.69
N GLY A 450 20.58 15.59 28.85
CA GLY A 450 21.63 15.08 27.96
C GLY A 450 21.74 15.79 26.61
N TRP A 451 20.66 16.38 26.09
CA TRP A 451 20.66 17.07 24.79
C TRP A 451 21.45 18.39 24.80
N SER A 452 22.29 18.62 23.78
CA SER A 452 23.00 19.89 23.59
C SER A 452 22.17 20.99 22.93
N PHE A 453 21.04 20.63 22.31
CA PHE A 453 20.01 21.55 21.85
C PHE A 453 19.03 21.91 22.98
N ASP A 454 18.33 23.03 22.83
CA ASP A 454 17.30 23.47 23.78
C ASP A 454 15.90 23.02 23.31
N VAL A 455 14.98 22.82 24.25
CA VAL A 455 13.58 22.42 23.99
C VAL A 455 12.67 23.34 24.81
N GLY A 456 11.57 23.81 24.22
CA GLY A 456 10.59 24.67 24.89
C GLY A 456 9.17 24.37 24.40
N LYS A 457 8.23 24.16 25.34
CA LYS A 457 6.83 23.76 25.02
C LYS A 457 6.74 22.51 24.10
N ALA A 458 7.58 21.50 24.37
CA ALA A 458 7.78 20.29 23.56
C ALA A 458 8.37 20.49 22.16
N MET A 459 8.50 21.74 21.70
CA MET A 459 9.13 22.10 20.43
C MET A 459 10.65 22.20 20.60
N ILE A 460 11.38 21.84 19.56
CA ILE A 460 12.84 21.99 19.51
C ILE A 460 13.15 23.47 19.21
N LYS A 461 14.11 24.04 19.94
CA LYS A 461 14.52 25.44 19.80
C LYS A 461 15.74 25.54 18.88
N ILE A 462 15.56 26.22 17.74
CA ILE A 462 16.62 26.57 16.79
C ILE A 462 16.91 28.06 16.92
N THR A 463 18.16 28.43 17.15
CA THR A 463 18.59 29.82 17.33
C THR A 463 19.34 30.28 16.09
N LYS A 464 18.81 31.28 15.37
CA LYS A 464 19.46 31.88 14.19
C LYS A 464 20.02 33.25 14.57
N GLU A 465 21.35 33.34 14.56
CA GLU A 465 22.07 34.60 14.65
C GLU A 465 21.95 35.37 13.32
N HIS A 466 21.85 36.69 13.39
CA HIS A 466 21.83 37.61 12.26
C HIS A 466 22.72 38.82 12.59
N PRO A 467 23.17 39.60 11.57
CA PRO A 467 23.93 40.83 11.80
C PRO A 467 23.23 41.86 12.71
N ASN A 468 21.90 41.78 12.83
CA ASN A 468 21.07 42.71 13.60
C ASN A 468 20.54 42.12 14.93
N GLY A 469 21.00 40.93 15.34
CA GLY A 469 20.59 40.27 16.59
C GLY A 469 20.27 38.78 16.44
N VAL A 470 19.77 38.17 17.51
CA VAL A 470 19.47 36.73 17.59
C VAL A 470 17.96 36.50 17.48
N THR A 471 17.52 35.55 16.66
CA THR A 471 16.12 35.11 16.59
C THR A 471 15.98 33.64 16.95
N ASP A 472 14.90 33.29 17.65
CA ASP A 472 14.60 31.93 18.06
C ASP A 472 13.37 31.40 17.32
N ARG A 473 13.52 30.27 16.61
CA ARG A 473 12.41 29.51 16.02
C ARG A 473 12.17 28.25 16.83
N LEU A 474 10.90 28.00 17.15
CA LEU A 474 10.45 26.69 17.61
C LEU A 474 10.04 25.84 16.39
N ILE A 475 10.49 24.59 16.34
CA ILE A 475 10.09 23.59 15.33
C ILE A 475 9.50 22.35 16.00
N ALA A 476 8.55 21.70 15.33
CA ALA A 476 7.97 20.46 15.83
C ALA A 476 8.97 19.29 15.74
N PRO A 477 8.95 18.31 16.67
CA PRO A 477 9.66 17.03 16.51
C PRO A 477 9.32 16.32 15.19
N GLU A 478 8.09 16.52 14.70
CA GLU A 478 7.59 16.05 13.41
C GLU A 478 8.25 16.77 12.21
N GLU A 479 8.58 18.07 12.31
CA GLU A 479 9.37 18.77 11.27
C GLU A 479 10.79 18.20 11.19
N ALA A 480 11.42 17.98 12.35
CA ALA A 480 12.77 17.41 12.44
C ALA A 480 12.80 15.98 11.85
N SER A 481 11.88 15.12 12.25
CA SER A 481 11.75 13.77 11.69
C SER A 481 11.37 13.79 10.21
N GLY A 482 10.63 14.81 9.76
CA GLY A 482 10.30 15.07 8.37
C GLY A 482 11.51 15.40 7.50
N GLU A 483 12.52 16.12 8.02
CA GLU A 483 13.79 16.35 7.31
C GLU A 483 14.60 15.05 7.12
N LEU A 484 14.58 14.13 8.10
CA LEU A 484 15.17 12.79 7.92
C LEU A 484 14.45 11.99 6.82
N LEU A 485 13.11 11.94 6.86
CA LEU A 485 12.30 11.24 5.87
C LEU A 485 12.43 11.84 4.46
N LYS A 486 12.59 13.16 4.37
CA LYS A 486 12.86 13.91 3.13
C LYS A 486 14.23 13.54 2.54
N ALA A 487 15.27 13.37 3.36
CA ALA A 487 16.56 12.85 2.90
C ALA A 487 16.46 11.38 2.42
N MET A 488 15.81 10.49 3.19
CA MET A 488 15.59 9.09 2.80
C MET A 488 14.87 8.97 1.44
N LYS A 489 13.85 9.80 1.26
CA LYS A 489 13.15 9.96 -0.02
C LYS A 489 14.06 10.48 -1.12
N GLN A 490 14.86 11.52 -0.90
CA GLN A 490 15.76 12.08 -1.93
C GLN A 490 16.82 11.08 -2.40
N TYR A 491 17.38 10.25 -1.51
CA TYR A 491 18.27 9.15 -1.90
C TYR A 491 17.53 8.14 -2.79
N ALA A 492 16.29 7.77 -2.44
CA ALA A 492 15.47 6.87 -3.26
C ALA A 492 15.06 7.47 -4.62
N GLU A 493 14.60 8.72 -4.65
CA GLU A 493 14.26 9.44 -5.89
C GLU A 493 15.49 9.52 -6.83
N SER A 494 16.70 9.72 -6.27
CA SER A 494 17.96 9.74 -7.02
C SER A 494 18.35 8.37 -7.58
N HIS A 495 18.25 7.31 -6.78
CA HIS A 495 18.50 5.92 -7.18
C HIS A 495 17.52 5.46 -8.27
N LEU A 496 16.27 5.93 -8.22
CA LEU A 496 15.24 5.73 -9.24
C LEU A 496 15.38 6.70 -10.44
N GLY A 497 16.55 7.29 -10.64
CA GLY A 497 16.88 8.14 -11.79
C GLY A 497 16.09 9.46 -11.85
N GLY A 498 15.64 9.98 -10.71
CA GLY A 498 14.78 11.15 -10.58
C GLY A 498 13.29 10.86 -10.77
N GLN A 499 12.81 9.65 -10.47
CA GLN A 499 11.38 9.38 -10.33
C GLN A 499 10.91 9.90 -8.96
N LYS A 500 9.82 10.69 -8.94
CA LYS A 500 9.22 11.18 -7.70
C LYS A 500 8.60 10.04 -6.87
N VAL A 501 8.85 10.04 -5.56
CA VAL A 501 8.29 9.11 -4.58
C VAL A 501 7.25 9.82 -3.72
N THR A 502 6.07 9.20 -3.61
CA THR A 502 4.91 9.71 -2.84
C THR A 502 4.34 8.69 -1.86
N ASP A 503 4.84 7.46 -1.90
CA ASP A 503 4.27 6.30 -1.25
C ASP A 503 5.38 5.62 -0.43
N ALA A 504 5.10 5.25 0.83
CA ALA A 504 6.11 4.64 1.70
C ALA A 504 5.49 3.73 2.77
N VAL A 505 6.23 2.69 3.13
CA VAL A 505 6.11 2.03 4.44
C VAL A 505 7.20 2.62 5.34
N ILE A 506 6.80 3.12 6.51
CA ILE A 506 7.70 3.73 7.49
C ILE A 506 7.60 2.94 8.78
N THR A 507 8.74 2.63 9.39
CA THR A 507 8.77 1.83 10.61
C THR A 507 8.59 2.66 11.89
N VAL A 508 7.97 2.03 12.89
CA VAL A 508 7.80 2.55 14.25
C VAL A 508 8.07 1.44 15.28
N PRO A 509 8.50 1.75 16.52
CA PRO A 509 8.60 0.75 17.57
C PRO A 509 7.22 0.14 17.84
N ALA A 510 7.16 -1.13 18.24
CA ALA A 510 5.90 -1.80 18.54
C ALA A 510 5.09 -1.06 19.62
N TYR A 511 5.82 -0.41 20.54
CA TYR A 511 5.31 0.35 21.69
C TYR A 511 4.93 1.80 21.41
N PHE A 512 5.02 2.28 20.17
CA PHE A 512 4.49 3.61 19.83
C PHE A 512 2.97 3.64 19.99
N ASP A 513 2.52 4.59 20.81
CA ASP A 513 1.10 4.88 21.03
C ASP A 513 0.45 5.64 19.85
N MET A 514 -0.83 5.98 20.01
CA MET A 514 -1.62 6.64 18.97
C MET A 514 -1.10 8.03 18.58
N ARG A 515 -0.58 8.81 19.55
CA ARG A 515 0.03 10.13 19.29
C ARG A 515 1.37 9.98 18.59
N GLN A 516 2.22 9.06 19.02
CA GLN A 516 3.54 8.84 18.37
C GLN A 516 3.40 8.30 16.93
N ARG A 517 2.37 7.48 16.67
CA ARG A 517 1.98 7.05 15.32
C ARG A 517 1.49 8.20 14.46
N GLU A 518 0.55 9.02 14.96
CA GLU A 518 0.06 10.20 14.24
C GLU A 518 1.19 11.21 13.97
N ALA A 519 2.08 11.43 14.94
CA ALA A 519 3.26 12.27 14.79
C ALA A 519 4.19 11.79 13.67
N THR A 520 4.40 10.48 13.56
CA THR A 520 5.19 9.87 12.48
C THR A 520 4.50 10.01 11.12
N GLU A 521 3.18 9.88 11.07
CA GLU A 521 2.40 10.15 9.85
C GLU A 521 2.50 11.62 9.42
N ARG A 522 2.40 12.57 10.36
CA ARG A 522 2.59 14.02 10.11
C ARG A 522 4.01 14.34 9.62
N ALA A 523 5.04 13.71 10.19
CA ALA A 523 6.43 13.85 9.72
C ALA A 523 6.61 13.37 8.28
N ALA A 524 5.94 12.28 7.90
CA ALA A 524 5.96 11.77 6.53
C ALA A 524 5.20 12.68 5.55
N GLN A 525 4.07 13.26 5.97
CA GLN A 525 3.36 14.28 5.20
C GLN A 525 4.25 15.53 4.97
N TYR A 526 5.04 15.95 5.96
CA TYR A 526 6.02 17.03 5.83
C TYR A 526 7.11 16.72 4.78
N ALA A 527 7.60 15.47 4.73
CA ALA A 527 8.51 15.01 3.67
C ALA A 527 7.84 14.90 2.27
N GLY A 528 6.53 15.16 2.17
CA GLY A 528 5.75 15.01 0.95
C GLY A 528 5.57 13.56 0.53
N LEU A 529 5.46 12.64 1.50
CA LEU A 529 4.96 11.29 1.33
C LEU A 529 3.45 11.33 1.65
N THR A 530 2.61 11.02 0.68
CA THR A 530 1.15 11.21 0.77
C THR A 530 0.38 9.91 1.00
N ASN A 531 0.96 8.76 0.68
CA ASN A 531 0.38 7.44 0.93
C ASN A 531 1.33 6.67 1.87
N VAL A 532 1.12 6.83 3.18
CA VAL A 532 2.00 6.32 4.22
C VAL A 532 1.33 5.15 4.94
N ARG A 533 2.03 4.03 5.03
CA ARG A 533 1.66 2.91 5.91
C ARG A 533 2.69 2.78 7.02
N LEU A 534 2.24 2.78 8.27
CA LEU A 534 3.08 2.42 9.40
C LEU A 534 3.18 0.90 9.53
N LEU A 535 4.36 0.42 9.92
CA LEU A 535 4.67 -0.98 10.19
C LEU A 535 5.58 -1.04 11.42
N THR A 536 5.39 -2.01 12.30
CA THR A 536 6.24 -2.14 13.49
C THR A 536 7.63 -2.70 13.15
N GLU A 537 8.68 -2.12 13.73
CA GLU A 537 10.09 -2.49 13.54
C GLU A 537 10.36 -4.00 13.62
N PRO A 538 9.95 -4.72 14.68
CA PRO A 538 10.13 -6.17 14.75
C PRO A 538 9.26 -6.94 13.72
N THR A 539 8.09 -6.44 13.33
CA THR A 539 7.29 -7.07 12.26
C THR A 539 7.96 -6.91 10.90
N ALA A 540 8.56 -5.76 10.61
CA ALA A 540 9.37 -5.56 9.41
C ALA A 540 10.56 -6.55 9.39
N ALA A 541 11.28 -6.66 10.52
CA ALA A 541 12.39 -7.60 10.66
C ALA A 541 11.96 -9.08 10.48
N ALA A 542 10.74 -9.45 10.89
CA ALA A 542 10.16 -10.76 10.64
C ALA A 542 10.01 -11.07 9.14
N ILE A 543 9.47 -10.10 8.38
CA ILE A 543 9.24 -10.22 6.92
C ILE A 543 10.58 -10.42 6.19
N ALA A 544 11.63 -9.68 6.59
CA ALA A 544 12.96 -9.79 6.00
C ALA A 544 13.61 -11.18 6.15
N ILE A 545 13.24 -11.95 7.19
CA ILE A 545 13.70 -13.33 7.39
C ILE A 545 12.82 -14.38 6.73
N ALA A 546 11.50 -14.18 6.67
CA ALA A 546 10.57 -15.14 6.07
C ALA A 546 11.00 -15.56 4.64
N MET A 547 11.64 -14.65 3.89
CA MET A 547 12.16 -14.90 2.54
C MET A 547 13.29 -15.95 2.46
N LYS A 548 14.06 -16.22 3.53
CA LYS A 548 15.41 -16.82 3.41
C LYS A 548 15.53 -18.33 3.68
N LYS A 549 14.45 -19.05 4.00
CA LYS A 549 14.46 -20.52 4.22
C LYS A 549 13.14 -21.18 3.82
N GLN A 550 13.15 -22.08 2.84
CA GLN A 550 11.96 -22.87 2.47
C GLN A 550 11.49 -23.83 3.59
N LYS A 551 10.17 -24.08 3.61
CA LYS A 551 9.46 -25.22 4.23
C LYS A 551 9.80 -25.58 5.67
N THR A 552 9.19 -24.86 6.61
CA THR A 552 8.71 -25.40 7.91
C THR A 552 7.74 -24.41 8.56
N ASN A 553 6.67 -24.92 9.16
CA ASN A 553 5.98 -24.22 10.25
C ASN A 553 6.96 -24.06 11.41
N ARG A 554 7.34 -22.83 11.76
CA ARG A 554 8.36 -22.52 12.78
C ARG A 554 7.99 -21.29 13.58
N THR A 555 8.43 -21.23 14.83
CA THR A 555 8.27 -20.08 15.72
C THR A 555 9.59 -19.31 15.80
N ILE A 556 9.54 -18.02 15.51
CA ILE A 556 10.67 -17.09 15.57
C ILE A 556 10.51 -16.15 16.76
N LEU A 557 11.59 -15.94 17.51
CA LEU A 557 11.71 -14.80 18.43
C LEU A 557 12.58 -13.73 17.78
N ILE A 558 12.13 -12.50 17.85
CA ILE A 558 12.81 -11.32 17.35
C ILE A 558 13.23 -10.51 18.56
N TYR A 559 14.55 -10.32 18.70
CA TYR A 559 15.18 -9.54 19.75
C TYR A 559 15.75 -8.29 19.08
N ASP A 560 15.08 -7.15 19.23
CA ASP A 560 15.48 -5.87 18.66
C ASP A 560 16.01 -4.96 19.75
N LEU A 561 17.32 -4.69 19.75
CA LEU A 561 17.97 -3.81 20.72
C LEU A 561 18.67 -2.67 19.97
N GLY A 562 17.95 -1.57 19.83
CA GLY A 562 18.35 -0.41 19.06
C GLY A 562 19.23 0.58 19.84
N GLY A 563 19.17 1.84 19.44
CA GLY A 563 19.85 2.95 20.11
C GLY A 563 19.21 3.36 21.44
N GLY A 564 17.88 3.27 21.56
CA GLY A 564 17.15 3.73 22.75
C GLY A 564 15.89 2.96 23.11
N THR A 565 15.60 1.87 22.40
CA THR A 565 14.43 1.00 22.59
C THR A 565 14.84 -0.47 22.50
N PHE A 566 14.12 -1.31 23.23
CA PHE A 566 14.23 -2.76 23.19
C PHE A 566 12.86 -3.36 22.89
N ASP A 567 12.68 -3.98 21.73
CA ASP A 567 11.45 -4.66 21.34
C ASP A 567 11.68 -6.18 21.23
N VAL A 568 10.69 -6.95 21.68
CA VAL A 568 10.59 -8.40 21.51
C VAL A 568 9.32 -8.69 20.74
N SER A 569 9.40 -9.54 19.71
CA SER A 569 8.21 -10.12 19.09
C SER A 569 8.39 -11.60 18.85
N ILE A 570 7.36 -12.36 19.22
CA ILE A 570 7.31 -13.81 18.98
C ILE A 570 6.27 -14.03 17.88
N GLY A 571 6.71 -14.62 16.77
CA GLY A 571 5.86 -14.90 15.62
C GLY A 571 5.94 -16.35 15.19
N ARG A 572 4.92 -16.82 14.48
CA ARG A 572 4.91 -18.11 13.78
C ARG A 572 4.87 -17.88 12.28
N ILE A 573 5.84 -18.45 11.59
CA ILE A 573 5.93 -18.47 10.13
C ILE A 573 5.40 -19.83 9.68
N THR A 574 4.37 -19.83 8.85
CA THR A 574 3.92 -21.01 8.08
C THR A 574 4.18 -20.77 6.59
N ASP A 575 3.98 -21.79 5.75
CA ASP A 575 4.16 -21.65 4.30
C ASP A 575 3.19 -20.63 3.66
N GLU A 576 2.08 -20.29 4.33
CA GLU A 576 1.06 -19.37 3.85
C GLU A 576 1.06 -17.99 4.54
N LYS A 577 1.46 -17.90 5.82
CA LYS A 577 1.34 -16.66 6.62
C LYS A 577 2.43 -16.48 7.68
N LEU A 578 2.73 -15.20 7.97
CA LEU A 578 3.38 -14.76 9.20
C LEU A 578 2.31 -14.33 10.20
N GLN A 579 2.29 -14.91 11.40
CA GLN A 579 1.37 -14.53 12.48
C GLN A 579 2.16 -14.15 13.73
N ILE A 580 2.03 -12.91 14.19
CA ILE A 580 2.54 -12.49 15.51
C ILE A 580 1.68 -13.14 16.62
N LEU A 581 2.35 -13.61 17.68
CA LEU A 581 1.75 -14.33 18.82
C LEU A 581 1.88 -13.54 20.13
N GLY A 582 2.98 -12.81 20.31
CA GLY A 582 3.22 -11.96 21.49
C GLY A 582 4.22 -10.86 21.19
N ILE A 583 4.10 -9.74 21.90
CA ILE A 583 4.95 -8.56 21.79
C ILE A 583 5.31 -8.11 23.23
N GLY A 584 6.60 -7.86 23.48
CA GLY A 584 7.13 -7.31 24.72
C GLY A 584 8.13 -6.19 24.41
N GLY A 585 8.44 -5.31 25.35
CA GLY A 585 9.45 -4.28 25.09
C GLY A 585 9.66 -3.25 26.20
N ASP A 586 10.60 -2.35 25.95
CA ASP A 586 10.91 -1.19 26.77
C ASP A 586 11.37 0.00 25.91
N THR A 587 10.67 1.13 26.06
CA THR A 587 10.87 2.37 25.29
C THR A 587 12.05 3.21 25.76
N HIS A 588 12.75 2.76 26.81
CA HIS A 588 13.86 3.48 27.46
C HIS A 588 15.00 2.52 27.83
N LEU A 589 15.35 1.62 26.90
CA LEU A 589 16.38 0.59 27.08
C LEU A 589 17.11 0.32 25.75
N GLY A 590 18.25 0.97 25.53
CA GLY A 590 19.07 0.73 24.34
C GLY A 590 20.54 1.13 24.47
N GLY A 591 21.22 1.20 23.33
CA GLY A 591 22.65 1.49 23.22
C GLY A 591 23.12 2.79 23.87
N GLU A 592 22.26 3.81 23.94
CA GLU A 592 22.50 5.11 24.56
C GLU A 592 22.41 5.09 26.08
N ASP A 593 21.66 4.14 26.64
CA ASP A 593 21.53 3.92 28.07
C ASP A 593 22.76 3.16 28.60
N PHE A 594 23.35 2.29 27.78
CA PHE A 594 24.68 1.74 28.00
C PHE A 594 25.79 2.80 27.89
N ASP A 595 25.70 3.75 26.95
CA ASP A 595 26.64 4.89 26.88
C ASP A 595 26.59 5.70 28.19
N GLU A 596 25.39 5.98 28.69
CA GLU A 596 25.13 6.76 29.89
C GLU A 596 25.65 6.08 31.19
N LEU A 597 25.67 4.74 31.24
CA LEU A 597 26.30 4.01 32.35
C LEU A 597 27.84 4.18 32.37
N ILE A 598 28.48 4.22 31.19
CA ILE A 598 29.93 4.50 31.08
C ILE A 598 30.21 5.95 31.48
N VAL A 599 29.39 6.91 31.01
CA VAL A 599 29.49 8.33 31.38
C VAL A 599 29.43 8.53 32.90
N LYS A 600 28.51 7.84 33.58
CA LYS A 600 28.37 7.92 35.05
C LYS A 600 29.58 7.38 35.81
N ASP A 601 30.13 6.24 35.40
CA ASP A 601 31.33 5.67 36.03
C ASP A 601 32.57 6.54 35.75
N PHE A 602 32.72 7.08 34.53
CA PHE A 602 33.77 8.06 34.20
C PHE A 602 33.69 9.30 35.10
N ILE A 603 32.50 9.91 35.24
CA ILE A 603 32.28 11.08 36.09
C ILE A 603 32.62 10.75 37.54
N ALA A 604 32.10 9.65 38.07
CA ALA A 604 32.44 9.22 39.43
C ALA A 604 33.96 8.99 39.61
N HIS A 605 34.65 8.44 38.61
CA HIS A 605 36.11 8.28 38.67
C HIS A 605 36.86 9.61 38.62
N PHE A 606 36.42 10.57 37.79
CA PHE A 606 36.96 11.93 37.74
C PHE A 606 36.82 12.64 39.09
N GLU A 607 35.61 12.66 39.65
CA GLU A 607 35.31 13.36 40.90
C GLU A 607 36.08 12.75 42.09
N ASN A 608 36.20 11.42 42.16
CA ASN A 608 37.01 10.75 43.19
C ASN A 608 38.53 10.91 42.99
N ARG A 609 39.02 11.13 41.77
CA ARG A 609 40.46 11.29 41.48
C ARG A 609 40.94 12.72 41.71
N HIS A 610 40.15 13.70 41.30
CA HIS A 610 40.51 15.12 41.34
C HIS A 610 39.88 15.89 42.50
N MET A 611 38.99 15.26 43.28
CA MET A 611 38.27 15.85 44.42
C MET A 611 37.47 17.12 44.07
N ILE A 612 37.03 17.23 42.81
CA ILE A 612 36.29 18.37 42.25
C ILE A 612 35.13 17.85 41.39
N SER A 613 33.96 18.48 41.49
CA SER A 613 32.76 18.06 40.75
C SER A 613 32.92 18.22 39.23
N PHE A 614 32.36 17.31 38.46
CA PHE A 614 32.40 17.38 37.00
C PHE A 614 31.52 18.54 36.50
N PRO A 615 31.98 19.40 35.56
CA PRO A 615 31.22 20.55 35.11
C PRO A 615 29.85 20.21 34.51
N ASN A 616 28.81 20.93 34.93
CA ASN A 616 27.46 20.86 34.35
C ASN A 616 27.40 21.56 32.98
N ASN A 617 28.24 21.12 32.04
CA ASN A 617 28.40 21.68 30.71
C ASN A 617 27.89 20.67 29.66
N LYS A 618 26.74 20.97 29.05
CA LYS A 618 26.10 20.11 28.03
C LYS A 618 27.02 19.73 26.86
N ILE A 619 27.91 20.62 26.43
CA ILE A 619 28.82 20.38 25.29
C ILE A 619 29.94 19.41 25.72
N MET A 620 30.48 19.57 26.93
CA MET A 620 31.49 18.68 27.49
C MET A 620 30.91 17.28 27.77
N ARG A 621 29.73 17.21 28.41
CA ARG A 621 28.98 15.97 28.66
C ARG A 621 28.67 15.21 27.35
N ARG A 622 28.35 15.93 26.28
CA ARG A 622 28.15 15.35 24.95
C ARG A 622 29.44 14.74 24.39
N LYS A 623 30.55 15.48 24.39
CA LYS A 623 31.86 14.96 23.95
C LYS A 623 32.24 13.67 24.70
N LEU A 624 31.97 13.63 26.01
CA LEU A 624 32.19 12.44 26.83
C LEU A 624 31.28 11.28 26.38
N LYS A 625 29.97 11.51 26.20
CA LYS A 625 29.04 10.46 25.71
C LYS A 625 29.44 9.92 24.33
N ASP A 626 29.90 10.79 23.43
CA ASP A 626 30.35 10.40 22.09
C ASP A 626 31.64 9.55 22.15
N GLN A 627 32.63 9.90 23.01
CA GLN A 627 33.79 9.03 23.29
C GLN A 627 33.42 7.71 23.96
N CYS A 628 32.53 7.72 24.96
CA CYS A 628 32.04 6.52 25.63
C CYS A 628 31.40 5.55 24.63
N ARG A 629 30.67 6.07 23.62
CA ARG A 629 30.05 5.28 22.56
C ARG A 629 31.09 4.64 21.64
N GLU A 630 32.06 5.42 21.17
CA GLU A 630 33.15 4.91 20.32
C GLU A 630 33.93 3.80 21.03
N VAL A 631 34.27 4.01 22.31
CA VAL A 631 34.96 3.01 23.13
C VAL A 631 34.09 1.77 23.39
N LYS A 632 32.78 1.94 23.64
CA LYS A 632 31.81 0.83 23.74
C LYS A 632 31.77 -0.01 22.47
N GLU A 633 31.69 0.62 21.30
CA GLU A 633 31.61 -0.05 19.99
C GLU A 633 32.92 -0.80 19.67
N ASN A 634 34.08 -0.19 19.95
CA ASN A 634 35.39 -0.81 19.70
C ASN A 634 35.74 -1.96 20.67
N ILE A 635 35.37 -1.88 21.95
CA ILE A 635 35.59 -2.97 22.93
C ILE A 635 34.80 -4.25 22.58
N MET A 636 33.77 -4.19 21.74
CA MET A 636 33.08 -5.41 21.29
C MET A 636 33.99 -6.33 20.45
N GLY A 637 34.99 -5.77 19.76
CA GLY A 637 35.95 -6.52 18.92
C GLY A 637 37.30 -6.81 19.60
N ILE A 638 37.61 -6.16 20.72
CA ILE A 638 38.95 -6.15 21.33
C ILE A 638 38.87 -6.62 22.79
N SER A 639 39.74 -7.56 23.19
CA SER A 639 39.77 -8.10 24.57
C SER A 639 40.63 -7.28 25.55
N LEU A 640 41.47 -6.38 25.03
CA LEU A 640 42.17 -5.37 25.81
C LEU A 640 41.22 -4.24 26.23
N GLY A 641 41.56 -3.50 27.27
CA GLY A 641 40.88 -2.25 27.59
C GLY A 641 41.22 -1.15 26.60
N LEU A 642 40.34 -0.16 26.46
CA LEU A 642 40.60 1.08 25.71
C LEU A 642 40.47 2.28 26.65
N PRO A 643 41.33 3.31 26.49
CA PRO A 643 41.25 4.54 27.27
C PRO A 643 40.16 5.47 26.72
N ILE A 644 39.49 6.16 27.64
CA ILE A 644 38.75 7.40 27.39
C ILE A 644 39.63 8.53 27.90
N GLU A 645 40.19 9.33 26.99
CA GLU A 645 41.06 10.46 27.30
C GLU A 645 40.29 11.78 27.19
N MET A 646 40.20 12.54 28.29
CA MET A 646 39.60 13.87 28.30
C MET A 646 40.32 14.82 29.24
N THR A 647 40.62 16.03 28.75
CA THR A 647 40.99 17.18 29.59
C THR A 647 39.74 17.99 29.92
N VAL A 648 39.39 18.03 31.20
CA VAL A 648 38.29 18.83 31.74
C VAL A 648 38.85 20.18 32.18
N THR A 649 38.37 21.29 31.61
CA THR A 649 38.77 22.64 32.06
C THR A 649 37.77 23.16 33.09
N ILE A 650 38.24 23.59 34.26
CA ILE A 650 37.45 24.16 35.36
C ILE A 650 38.15 25.43 35.84
N ASP A 651 37.43 26.56 35.86
CA ASP A 651 37.92 27.89 36.30
C ASP A 651 39.27 28.36 35.71
N GLY A 652 39.63 27.83 34.54
CA GLY A 652 40.87 28.12 33.81
C GLY A 652 41.97 27.06 33.97
N GLU A 653 41.86 26.17 34.95
CA GLU A 653 42.76 25.04 35.16
C GLU A 653 42.34 23.81 34.36
N ASN A 654 43.29 22.94 34.02
CA ASN A 654 43.09 21.77 33.17
C ASN A 654 43.32 20.47 33.95
N TYR A 655 42.29 19.62 33.99
CA TYR A 655 42.24 18.35 34.70
C TYR A 655 42.22 17.20 33.68
N PRO A 656 43.39 16.66 33.27
CA PRO A 656 43.46 15.52 32.35
C PRO A 656 43.15 14.20 33.06
N LEU A 657 42.24 13.42 32.46
CA LEU A 657 41.92 12.06 32.88
C LEU A 657 42.04 11.08 31.71
N GLU A 658 42.80 10.01 31.93
CA GLU A 658 42.73 8.76 31.18
C GLU A 658 41.94 7.75 32.01
N TYR A 659 40.81 7.28 31.49
CA TYR A 659 39.95 6.28 32.13
C TYR A 659 39.88 5.01 31.27
N ASN A 660 40.44 3.91 31.76
CA ASN A 660 40.43 2.64 31.03
C ASN A 660 39.19 1.80 31.36
N ILE A 661 38.46 1.39 30.33
CA ILE A 661 37.35 0.44 30.43
C ILE A 661 37.63 -0.78 29.55
N ASN A 662 37.16 -1.95 29.99
CA ASN A 662 37.27 -3.22 29.28
C ASN A 662 35.93 -3.95 29.27
N ARG A 663 35.84 -5.03 28.49
CA ARG A 663 34.59 -5.81 28.32
C ARG A 663 34.02 -6.34 29.64
N ALA A 664 34.86 -6.71 30.61
CA ALA A 664 34.41 -7.23 31.90
C ALA A 664 33.75 -6.12 32.75
N LYS A 665 34.38 -4.94 32.84
CA LYS A 665 33.79 -3.78 33.54
C LYS A 665 32.53 -3.28 32.84
N PHE A 666 32.53 -3.21 31.51
CA PHE A 666 31.35 -2.85 30.73
C PHE A 666 30.17 -3.80 30.98
N ASN A 667 30.39 -5.11 30.94
CA ASN A 667 29.36 -6.10 31.26
C ASN A 667 28.83 -5.90 32.70
N ALA A 668 29.72 -5.72 33.69
CA ALA A 668 29.32 -5.51 35.08
C ALA A 668 28.45 -4.25 35.29
N LEU A 669 28.73 -3.16 34.56
CA LEU A 669 27.91 -1.94 34.58
C LEU A 669 26.51 -2.16 33.98
N CYS A 670 26.38 -3.05 32.98
CA CYS A 670 25.15 -3.22 32.19
C CYS A 670 24.33 -4.48 32.53
N GLU A 671 24.82 -5.38 33.39
CA GLU A 671 24.19 -6.69 33.65
C GLU A 671 22.75 -6.57 34.19
N SER A 672 22.42 -5.50 34.93
CA SER A 672 21.04 -5.21 35.38
C SER A 672 20.10 -4.91 34.21
N SER A 673 20.56 -4.12 33.24
CA SER A 673 19.84 -3.84 31.99
C SER A 673 19.73 -5.08 31.10
N PHE A 674 20.78 -5.91 31.03
CA PHE A 674 20.76 -7.18 30.30
C PHE A 674 19.81 -8.21 30.95
N ALA A 675 19.73 -8.26 32.29
CA ALA A 675 18.74 -9.06 32.99
C ALA A 675 17.30 -8.55 32.73
N CYS A 676 17.11 -7.24 32.55
CA CYS A 676 15.81 -6.67 32.20
C CYS A 676 15.32 -7.15 30.81
N THR A 677 16.18 -7.19 29.79
CA THR A 677 15.79 -7.72 28.46
C THR A 677 15.41 -9.20 28.54
N MET A 678 16.15 -10.01 29.31
CA MET A 678 15.83 -11.43 29.52
C MET A 678 14.49 -11.65 30.25
N ARG A 679 14.10 -10.76 31.17
CA ARG A 679 12.80 -10.79 31.86
C ARG A 679 11.65 -10.41 30.93
N ILE A 680 11.83 -9.40 30.08
CA ILE A 680 10.82 -9.00 29.08
C ILE A 680 10.53 -10.16 28.11
N ILE A 681 11.55 -10.93 27.72
CA ILE A 681 11.36 -12.17 26.94
C ILE A 681 10.48 -13.20 27.67
N ASP A 682 10.68 -13.43 28.97
CA ASP A 682 9.87 -14.40 29.72
C ASP A 682 8.40 -13.96 29.80
N ASN A 683 8.14 -12.66 30.02
CA ASN A 683 6.80 -12.10 29.94
C ASN A 683 6.19 -12.30 28.54
N THR A 684 6.96 -12.04 27.47
CA THR A 684 6.47 -12.19 26.08
C THR A 684 6.17 -13.65 25.72
N LEU A 685 6.97 -14.60 26.24
CA LEU A 685 6.72 -16.04 26.11
C LEU A 685 5.43 -16.44 26.83
N CYS A 686 5.18 -15.88 28.01
CA CYS A 686 3.93 -16.10 28.76
C CYS A 686 2.71 -15.55 28.00
N ASP A 687 2.75 -14.30 27.55
CA ASP A 687 1.69 -13.66 26.75
C ASP A 687 1.41 -14.43 25.44
N ALA A 688 2.45 -15.00 24.81
CA ALA A 688 2.32 -15.82 23.60
C ALA A 688 1.84 -17.27 23.87
N GLY A 689 1.73 -17.69 25.13
CA GLY A 689 1.37 -19.08 25.51
C GLY A 689 2.44 -20.12 25.15
N LEU A 690 3.73 -19.76 25.20
CA LEU A 690 4.84 -20.58 24.73
C LEU A 690 5.94 -20.78 25.78
N SER A 691 6.51 -21.98 25.80
CA SER A 691 7.77 -22.23 26.52
C SER A 691 8.98 -21.92 25.65
N ARG A 692 10.12 -21.59 26.29
CA ARG A 692 11.41 -21.34 25.61
C ARG A 692 11.89 -22.48 24.69
N ASN A 693 11.40 -23.70 24.87
CA ASN A 693 11.74 -24.86 24.05
C ASN A 693 10.96 -24.93 22.72
N GLN A 694 10.02 -24.01 22.49
CA GLN A 694 9.17 -23.94 21.28
C GLN A 694 9.58 -22.77 20.36
N ILE A 695 10.74 -22.15 20.59
CA ILE A 695 11.36 -21.17 19.70
C ILE A 695 12.41 -21.89 18.83
N ASP A 696 12.24 -21.84 17.52
CA ASP A 696 13.07 -22.57 16.55
C ASP A 696 14.21 -21.69 16.01
N ASP A 697 13.90 -20.43 15.69
CA ASP A 697 14.80 -19.43 15.15
C ASP A 697 14.80 -18.18 16.06
N ILE A 698 15.94 -17.50 16.21
CA ILE A 698 16.05 -16.19 16.89
C ILE A 698 16.72 -15.19 15.96
N LEU A 699 16.05 -14.09 15.67
CA LEU A 699 16.65 -12.93 14.99
C LEU A 699 17.18 -11.93 16.01
N LEU A 700 18.36 -11.36 15.71
CA LEU A 700 18.93 -10.21 16.42
C LEU A 700 18.88 -8.98 15.51
N VAL A 701 18.18 -7.93 15.94
CA VAL A 701 17.96 -6.67 15.20
C VAL A 701 18.54 -5.49 16.00
N GLY A 702 18.94 -4.43 15.31
CA GLY A 702 19.48 -3.23 15.95
C GLY A 702 20.93 -3.39 16.39
N GLY A 703 21.72 -2.32 16.20
CA GLY A 703 23.17 -2.34 16.39
C GLY A 703 23.65 -2.74 17.79
N SER A 704 22.86 -2.55 18.84
CA SER A 704 23.24 -2.95 20.20
C SER A 704 23.17 -4.47 20.42
N THR A 705 22.57 -5.26 19.52
CA THR A 705 22.73 -6.72 19.56
C THR A 705 24.13 -7.20 19.18
N ARG A 706 25.03 -6.29 18.76
CA ARG A 706 26.45 -6.61 18.52
C ARG A 706 27.20 -6.96 19.82
N ILE A 707 26.70 -6.53 21.00
CA ILE A 707 27.26 -6.84 22.34
C ILE A 707 27.43 -8.37 22.51
N PRO A 708 28.63 -8.91 22.80
CA PRO A 708 28.84 -10.35 22.99
C PRO A 708 27.99 -10.95 24.13
N ARG A 709 27.87 -10.26 25.27
CA ARG A 709 27.11 -10.72 26.46
C ARG A 709 25.64 -11.00 26.16
N ILE A 710 25.01 -10.24 25.26
CA ILE A 710 23.63 -10.49 24.83
C ILE A 710 23.53 -11.83 24.07
N LYS A 711 24.50 -12.15 23.21
CA LYS A 711 24.54 -13.43 22.47
C LYS A 711 24.85 -14.62 23.36
N GLU A 712 25.61 -14.40 24.44
CA GLU A 712 25.85 -15.39 25.50
C GLU A 712 24.54 -15.69 26.25
N LEU A 713 23.90 -14.67 26.83
CA LEU A 713 22.61 -14.78 27.54
C LEU A 713 21.50 -15.44 26.70
N ILE A 714 21.39 -15.09 25.42
CA ILE A 714 20.39 -15.70 24.53
C ILE A 714 20.68 -17.19 24.28
N LYS A 715 21.95 -17.60 24.15
CA LYS A 715 22.32 -19.03 24.05
C LYS A 715 22.09 -19.79 25.35
N GLU A 716 22.41 -19.19 26.50
CA GLU A 716 22.14 -19.74 27.83
C GLU A 716 20.64 -19.98 28.04
N LYS A 717 19.79 -19.02 27.59
CA LYS A 717 18.33 -19.08 27.72
C LYS A 717 17.67 -20.03 26.72
N PHE A 718 18.16 -20.07 25.47
CA PHE A 718 17.59 -20.81 24.34
C PHE A 718 18.59 -21.78 23.67
N PRO A 719 19.07 -22.83 24.36
CA PRO A 719 20.12 -23.72 23.85
C PRO A 719 19.73 -24.60 22.64
N ARG A 720 18.47 -24.56 22.21
CA ARG A 720 17.95 -25.28 21.03
C ARG A 720 17.67 -24.38 19.82
N ALA A 721 17.57 -23.06 20.02
CA ALA A 721 17.11 -22.15 18.97
C ALA A 721 18.27 -21.67 18.09
N THR A 722 18.01 -21.52 16.78
CA THR A 722 19.02 -21.09 15.82
C THR A 722 19.11 -19.56 15.78
N ILE A 723 20.22 -18.99 16.26
CA ILE A 723 20.46 -17.54 16.11
C ILE A 723 20.78 -17.23 14.64
N LEU A 724 19.88 -16.49 13.98
CA LEU A 724 19.96 -16.12 12.58
C LEU A 724 20.89 -14.91 12.38
N GLN A 725 21.98 -15.13 11.65
CA GLN A 725 23.00 -14.12 11.32
C GLN A 725 23.02 -13.75 9.83
N SER A 726 22.06 -14.23 9.04
CA SER A 726 22.05 -14.12 7.57
C SER A 726 21.46 -12.82 7.03
N VAL A 727 21.17 -11.83 7.89
CA VAL A 727 20.67 -10.49 7.55
C VAL A 727 21.46 -9.47 8.38
N ASN A 728 21.82 -8.32 7.79
CA ASN A 728 22.48 -7.25 8.53
C ASN A 728 21.46 -6.61 9.51
N PRO A 729 21.71 -6.59 10.84
CA PRO A 729 20.75 -6.07 11.83
C PRO A 729 20.33 -4.61 11.59
N ASP A 730 21.18 -3.81 10.97
CA ASP A 730 20.95 -2.37 10.69
C ASP A 730 20.28 -2.12 9.33
N GLU A 731 19.91 -3.17 8.58
CA GLU A 731 19.22 -3.10 7.28
C GLU A 731 17.93 -3.94 7.24
N ALA A 732 17.79 -4.93 8.13
CA ALA A 732 16.68 -5.88 8.18
C ALA A 732 15.31 -5.18 8.23
N ILE A 733 15.19 -4.12 9.01
CA ILE A 733 13.95 -3.34 9.20
C ILE A 733 13.52 -2.67 7.89
N ALA A 734 14.42 -1.93 7.23
CA ALA A 734 14.13 -1.25 5.96
C ALA A 734 13.82 -2.25 4.82
N ILE A 735 14.57 -3.36 4.76
CA ILE A 735 14.32 -4.48 3.84
C ILE A 735 12.89 -5.02 4.05
N GLY A 736 12.51 -5.28 5.31
CA GLY A 736 11.18 -5.71 5.73
C GLY A 736 10.06 -4.77 5.26
N ALA A 737 10.25 -3.48 5.55
CA ALA A 737 9.34 -2.41 5.12
C ALA A 737 9.18 -2.37 3.59
N ALA A 738 10.28 -2.52 2.84
CA ALA A 738 10.25 -2.50 1.37
C ALA A 738 9.49 -3.69 0.77
N ILE A 739 9.61 -4.88 1.35
CA ILE A 739 8.86 -6.07 0.93
C ILE A 739 7.36 -5.83 1.12
N TYR A 740 6.96 -5.33 2.29
CA TYR A 740 5.55 -4.99 2.56
C TYR A 740 5.04 -3.88 1.64
N ALA A 741 5.87 -2.87 1.39
CA ALA A 741 5.60 -1.75 0.49
C ALA A 741 5.29 -2.23 -0.95
N ALA A 742 6.05 -3.22 -1.44
CA ALA A 742 5.82 -3.83 -2.75
C ALA A 742 4.53 -4.64 -2.82
N GLN A 743 4.08 -5.28 -1.73
CA GLN A 743 2.81 -6.00 -1.68
C GLN A 743 1.60 -5.05 -1.69
N LEU A 744 1.66 -3.95 -0.93
CA LEU A 744 0.56 -2.97 -0.83
C LEU A 744 0.17 -2.37 -2.19
N GLY A 745 1.12 -2.29 -3.14
CA GLY A 745 0.90 -1.82 -4.51
C GLY A 745 0.35 -2.88 -5.50
N ARG A 746 0.12 -4.13 -5.06
CA ARG A 746 -0.15 -5.29 -5.95
C ARG A 746 -1.48 -6.02 -5.63
N LYS A 747 -2.56 -5.28 -5.39
CA LYS A 747 -3.82 -5.86 -4.89
C LYS A 747 -4.57 -6.79 -5.86
N ASP A 748 -4.43 -6.62 -7.17
CA ASP A 748 -5.42 -7.16 -8.14
C ASP A 748 -4.95 -8.35 -9.00
N LYS A 749 -3.71 -8.85 -8.81
CA LYS A 749 -3.22 -10.17 -9.30
C LYS A 749 -1.75 -10.42 -8.93
N PRO A 750 -1.33 -11.67 -8.66
CA PRO A 750 0.07 -12.06 -8.83
C PRO A 750 0.44 -11.99 -10.32
N PRO A 751 1.65 -11.51 -10.69
CA PRO A 751 2.15 -11.62 -12.05
C PRO A 751 2.43 -13.10 -12.38
N PRO A 752 2.40 -13.49 -13.67
CA PRO A 752 2.80 -14.84 -14.07
C PRO A 752 4.26 -15.10 -13.67
N ARG A 753 4.57 -16.31 -13.20
CA ARG A 753 5.96 -16.78 -13.10
C ARG A 753 6.59 -16.74 -14.49
N PRO A 754 7.84 -16.27 -14.66
CA PRO A 754 8.56 -16.40 -15.92
C PRO A 754 8.68 -17.87 -16.32
N GLU A 755 8.37 -18.21 -17.57
CA GLU A 755 8.51 -19.58 -18.09
C GLU A 755 9.99 -19.99 -18.18
N ASP A 756 10.89 -19.01 -18.38
CA ASP A 756 12.35 -19.16 -18.38
C ASP A 756 12.97 -19.46 -16.99
N ALA A 757 12.16 -19.70 -15.94
CA ALA A 757 12.63 -19.89 -14.56
C ALA A 757 13.54 -21.14 -14.35
N ASN A 758 13.66 -22.02 -15.35
CA ASN A 758 14.54 -23.19 -15.29
C ASN A 758 16.04 -22.81 -15.36
N ASP A 759 16.42 -21.75 -16.09
CA ASP A 759 17.84 -21.39 -16.31
C ASP A 759 18.49 -20.63 -15.15
N LEU A 760 17.70 -20.10 -14.21
CA LEU A 760 18.21 -19.44 -12.99
C LEU A 760 18.54 -20.41 -11.85
N ALA A 761 18.21 -21.70 -11.99
CA ALA A 761 18.41 -22.72 -10.95
C ALA A 761 19.89 -23.00 -10.59
N ALA A 762 20.84 -22.55 -11.40
CA ALA A 762 22.28 -22.73 -11.17
C ALA A 762 22.91 -21.68 -10.22
N SER A 763 22.20 -20.59 -9.90
CA SER A 763 22.71 -19.49 -9.07
C SER A 763 22.18 -19.55 -7.64
N HIS A 764 23.06 -19.46 -6.63
CA HIS A 764 22.68 -19.37 -5.20
C HIS A 764 22.09 -18.00 -4.80
N SER A 765 21.59 -17.22 -5.77
CA SER A 765 20.93 -15.93 -5.56
C SER A 765 19.50 -16.11 -5.05
N ASN A 766 19.29 -15.85 -3.75
CA ASN A 766 18.02 -15.90 -3.00
C ASN A 766 16.74 -15.72 -3.85
N ASN A 767 15.77 -16.64 -3.72
CA ASN A 767 14.43 -16.59 -4.34
C ASN A 767 13.52 -15.50 -3.71
N LEU A 768 13.94 -14.24 -3.82
CA LEU A 768 13.19 -13.05 -3.39
C LEU A 768 11.86 -12.91 -4.17
N TYR A 769 11.79 -13.53 -5.37
CA TYR A 769 10.62 -13.62 -6.23
C TYR A 769 9.48 -14.53 -5.71
N GLU A 770 9.58 -15.14 -4.51
CA GLU A 770 8.41 -15.80 -3.89
C GLU A 770 7.86 -15.00 -2.70
N ALA A 771 8.71 -14.45 -1.82
CA ALA A 771 8.22 -13.73 -0.63
C ALA A 771 7.66 -12.33 -0.91
N ALA A 772 7.94 -11.74 -2.09
CA ALA A 772 7.16 -10.60 -2.60
C ALA A 772 5.69 -10.95 -2.95
N TYR A 773 5.29 -12.23 -2.84
CA TYR A 773 3.95 -12.75 -3.13
C TYR A 773 3.40 -13.70 -2.04
N MET A 774 4.07 -13.85 -0.90
CA MET A 774 3.49 -14.53 0.27
C MET A 774 2.31 -13.71 0.82
N ALA A 775 1.24 -14.38 1.24
CA ALA A 775 0.05 -13.75 1.80
C ALA A 775 0.31 -13.28 3.24
N LEU A 776 0.93 -12.10 3.39
CA LEU A 776 1.23 -11.52 4.68
C LEU A 776 -0.02 -10.95 5.37
N ASP A 777 -0.74 -11.81 6.10
CA ASP A 777 -1.80 -11.46 7.07
C ASP A 777 -1.21 -10.70 8.29
N ILE A 778 -0.63 -9.52 8.03
CA ILE A 778 -0.09 -8.62 9.04
C ILE A 778 -1.26 -7.84 9.65
N CYS A 779 -1.95 -8.51 10.57
CA CYS A 779 -2.77 -7.88 11.59
C CYS A 779 -1.89 -7.48 12.79
N GLU A 780 -1.41 -6.24 12.80
CA GLU A 780 -0.84 -5.62 13.99
C GLU A 780 -1.93 -5.38 15.06
N ALA A 781 -1.54 -5.19 16.31
CA ALA A 781 -2.47 -5.10 17.45
C ALA A 781 -2.20 -3.87 18.33
N ILE A 782 -3.23 -3.34 19.00
CA ILE A 782 -3.06 -2.20 19.90
C ILE A 782 -2.32 -2.60 21.18
N PRO A 783 -1.37 -1.78 21.67
CA PRO A 783 -0.48 -2.19 22.75
C PRO A 783 -1.00 -1.85 24.15
N LEU A 784 -2.02 -0.98 24.26
CA LEU A 784 -2.82 -0.74 25.47
C LEU A 784 -4.31 -0.81 25.15
N SER A 785 -5.14 -1.09 26.16
CA SER A 785 -6.59 -0.99 26.10
C SER A 785 -7.04 0.46 25.92
N ILE A 786 -8.06 0.67 25.08
CA ILE A 786 -8.75 1.94 24.89
C ILE A 786 -10.11 1.86 25.58
N GLY A 787 -10.35 2.80 26.49
CA GLY A 787 -11.58 2.90 27.27
C GLY A 787 -12.27 4.25 27.15
N MET A 788 -13.53 4.27 27.54
CA MET A 788 -14.39 5.45 27.55
C MET A 788 -14.90 5.68 28.98
N GLU A 789 -14.90 6.93 29.42
CA GLU A 789 -15.42 7.32 30.72
C GLU A 789 -16.93 7.10 30.81
N LEU A 790 -17.34 6.35 31.84
CA LEU A 790 -18.70 6.34 32.35
C LEU A 790 -18.77 7.24 33.60
N ARG A 791 -19.97 7.73 33.91
CA ARG A 791 -20.25 8.59 35.08
C ARG A 791 -19.59 7.99 36.33
N GLY A 792 -18.77 8.80 36.99
CA GLY A 792 -18.05 8.39 38.19
C GLY A 792 -16.59 8.01 38.01
N GLY A 793 -15.94 8.43 36.91
CA GLY A 793 -14.53 8.13 36.69
C GLY A 793 -14.24 6.64 36.49
N LEU A 794 -15.23 5.86 36.06
CA LEU A 794 -15.06 4.46 35.67
C LEU A 794 -14.66 4.39 34.19
N VAL A 795 -13.47 3.86 33.91
CA VAL A 795 -13.04 3.58 32.54
C VAL A 795 -13.66 2.26 32.08
N LYS A 796 -14.64 2.35 31.17
CA LYS A 796 -15.15 1.18 30.46
C LYS A 796 -14.26 0.89 29.27
N VAL A 797 -13.46 -0.18 29.34
CA VAL A 797 -12.71 -0.69 28.18
C VAL A 797 -13.69 -0.98 27.04
N VAL A 798 -13.41 -0.40 25.87
CA VAL A 798 -14.16 -0.58 24.61
C VAL A 798 -13.34 -1.42 23.63
N ILE A 799 -12.03 -1.17 23.53
CA ILE A 799 -11.11 -1.94 22.68
C ILE A 799 -9.98 -2.48 23.57
N PRO A 800 -9.94 -3.79 23.90
CA PRO A 800 -8.90 -4.36 24.75
C PRO A 800 -7.50 -4.36 24.11
N ARG A 801 -6.45 -4.30 24.94
CA ARG A 801 -5.06 -4.60 24.57
C ARG A 801 -4.97 -5.90 23.76
N GLY A 802 -4.15 -5.90 22.70
CA GLY A 802 -4.04 -7.05 21.79
C GLY A 802 -5.12 -7.13 20.71
N THR A 803 -6.11 -6.22 20.68
CA THR A 803 -7.06 -6.16 19.56
C THR A 803 -6.35 -5.78 18.26
N ARG A 804 -6.54 -6.59 17.23
CA ARG A 804 -5.99 -6.39 15.87
C ARG A 804 -6.59 -5.17 15.18
N TYR A 805 -5.80 -4.45 14.38
CA TYR A 805 -6.28 -3.35 13.52
C TYR A 805 -5.99 -3.59 12.02
N PRO A 806 -6.79 -3.03 11.09
CA PRO A 806 -7.91 -2.11 11.30
C PRO A 806 -9.10 -2.76 12.02
N THR A 807 -9.81 -2.00 12.83
CA THR A 807 -11.01 -2.48 13.55
C THR A 807 -12.01 -1.36 13.79
N LYS A 808 -13.29 -1.71 13.90
CA LYS A 808 -14.37 -0.79 14.27
C LYS A 808 -15.24 -1.43 15.35
N ILE A 809 -15.35 -0.77 16.50
CA ILE A 809 -16.15 -1.20 17.65
C ILE A 809 -17.01 -0.01 18.09
N SER A 810 -18.26 -0.26 18.47
CA SER A 810 -19.20 0.78 18.91
C SER A 810 -19.62 0.56 20.36
N GLN A 811 -19.65 1.63 21.13
CA GLN A 811 -20.14 1.65 22.51
C GLN A 811 -21.41 2.49 22.61
N ASP A 812 -22.50 1.84 22.97
CA ASP A 812 -23.79 2.46 23.23
C ASP A 812 -23.82 3.07 24.64
N THR A 813 -24.39 4.27 24.76
CA THR A 813 -24.60 5.02 26.02
C THR A 813 -25.97 5.69 25.99
N ARG A 814 -26.41 6.25 27.12
CA ARG A 814 -27.70 6.93 27.22
C ARG A 814 -27.62 8.23 28.01
N THR A 815 -28.51 9.19 27.72
CA THR A 815 -28.68 10.38 28.57
C THR A 815 -29.13 9.96 29.98
N VAL A 816 -28.57 10.59 31.01
CA VAL A 816 -28.86 10.25 32.42
C VAL A 816 -29.92 11.15 33.05
N VAL A 817 -30.05 12.38 32.54
CA VAL A 817 -31.05 13.38 32.95
C VAL A 817 -31.97 13.79 31.79
N ASP A 818 -33.15 14.27 32.12
CA ASP A 818 -34.10 14.84 31.16
C ASP A 818 -33.56 16.17 30.60
N ASN A 819 -33.76 16.41 29.30
CA ASN A 819 -33.30 17.61 28.59
C ASN A 819 -31.80 17.91 28.75
N GLN A 820 -30.97 16.86 28.90
CA GLN A 820 -29.52 16.96 29.05
C GLN A 820 -28.89 17.86 27.95
N PRO A 821 -28.23 18.98 28.28
CA PRO A 821 -27.88 20.00 27.27
C PRO A 821 -26.64 19.65 26.42
N GLN A 822 -25.78 18.74 26.89
CA GLN A 822 -24.58 18.29 26.17
C GLN A 822 -24.25 16.83 26.52
N PHE A 823 -23.65 16.11 25.58
CA PHE A 823 -22.93 14.87 25.86
C PHE A 823 -21.45 15.19 26.09
N ARG A 824 -20.88 14.71 27.20
CA ARG A 824 -19.43 14.65 27.42
C ARG A 824 -19.06 13.23 27.87
N SER A 825 -17.93 12.74 27.37
CA SER A 825 -17.24 11.56 27.91
C SER A 825 -15.77 11.63 27.51
N ASP A 826 -14.86 11.46 28.46
CA ASP A 826 -13.42 11.49 28.19
C ASP A 826 -12.91 10.08 27.79
N ILE A 827 -11.91 10.04 26.90
CA ILE A 827 -11.36 8.80 26.31
C ILE A 827 -9.99 8.54 26.90
N TYR A 828 -9.74 7.29 27.30
CA TYR A 828 -8.55 6.86 28.02
C TYR A 828 -7.80 5.71 27.32
N GLU A 829 -6.49 5.70 27.51
CA GLU A 829 -5.55 4.65 27.12
C GLU A 829 -4.90 4.09 28.41
N GLY A 830 -5.03 2.78 28.63
CA GLY A 830 -4.56 2.10 29.84
C GLY A 830 -5.47 0.96 30.33
N GLU A 831 -4.99 0.20 31.31
CA GLU A 831 -5.61 -1.04 31.79
C GLU A 831 -6.38 -0.90 33.13
N ARG A 832 -6.30 0.26 33.79
CA ARG A 832 -6.83 0.48 35.16
C ARG A 832 -8.32 0.81 35.16
N ALA A 833 -9.03 0.58 36.28
CA ALA A 833 -10.47 0.85 36.38
C ALA A 833 -10.82 2.34 36.53
N ARG A 834 -9.98 3.13 37.21
CA ARG A 834 -10.22 4.54 37.55
C ARG A 834 -9.65 5.48 36.48
N THR A 835 -10.35 6.56 36.12
CA THR A 835 -9.87 7.55 35.13
C THR A 835 -8.53 8.17 35.51
N ARG A 836 -8.35 8.52 36.79
CA ARG A 836 -7.10 9.12 37.32
C ARG A 836 -5.87 8.20 37.22
N ASP A 837 -6.10 6.89 37.05
CA ASP A 837 -5.05 5.85 37.01
C ASP A 837 -4.72 5.46 35.53
N ASN A 838 -5.26 6.18 34.53
CA ASN A 838 -5.06 5.95 33.10
C ASN A 838 -4.66 7.24 32.35
N ILE A 839 -4.18 7.12 31.11
CA ILE A 839 -3.81 8.27 30.26
C ILE A 839 -5.06 8.80 29.56
N GLN A 840 -5.45 10.05 29.80
CA GLN A 840 -6.49 10.70 28.99
C GLN A 840 -5.93 11.07 27.60
N ILE A 841 -6.50 10.48 26.55
CA ILE A 841 -6.13 10.73 25.15
C ILE A 841 -7.06 11.73 24.45
N GLY A 842 -8.30 11.92 24.92
CA GLY A 842 -9.20 12.93 24.34
C GLY A 842 -10.52 13.12 25.09
N THR A 843 -11.41 13.94 24.52
CA THR A 843 -12.74 14.23 25.04
C THR A 843 -13.76 14.26 23.90
N ILE A 844 -14.84 13.49 24.04
CA ILE A 844 -16.04 13.62 23.22
C ILE A 844 -16.88 14.75 23.84
N LEU A 845 -17.25 15.76 23.06
CA LEU A 845 -18.09 16.88 23.51
C LEU A 845 -19.08 17.31 22.42
N MET A 846 -20.34 16.90 22.55
CA MET A 846 -21.43 17.30 21.65
C MET A 846 -22.38 18.23 22.42
N LYS A 847 -22.37 19.53 22.07
CA LYS A 847 -23.20 20.56 22.73
C LYS A 847 -24.56 20.74 22.05
N GLY A 848 -25.54 21.20 22.81
CA GLY A 848 -26.89 21.45 22.31
C GLY A 848 -27.54 20.16 21.84
N LEU A 849 -27.70 19.17 22.73
CA LEU A 849 -28.52 17.99 22.44
C LEU A 849 -29.99 18.38 22.26
N THR A 850 -30.75 17.47 21.64
CA THR A 850 -32.19 17.59 21.43
C THR A 850 -32.91 17.46 22.77
N PRO A 851 -33.71 18.45 23.21
CA PRO A 851 -34.48 18.34 24.46
C PRO A 851 -35.46 17.17 24.39
N ALA A 852 -35.22 16.15 25.23
CA ALA A 852 -35.99 14.93 25.32
C ALA A 852 -35.72 14.22 26.67
N PRO A 853 -36.54 13.25 27.10
CA PRO A 853 -36.38 12.56 28.38
C PRO A 853 -35.05 11.80 28.55
N ARG A 854 -34.72 11.42 29.78
CA ARG A 854 -33.56 10.55 30.06
C ARG A 854 -33.68 9.21 29.32
N GLY A 855 -32.55 8.59 29.01
CA GLY A 855 -32.48 7.28 28.36
C GLY A 855 -32.34 7.30 26.84
N ASN A 856 -32.25 8.47 26.19
CA ASN A 856 -32.02 8.58 24.74
C ASN A 856 -30.72 7.89 24.34
N LEU A 857 -30.72 7.18 23.21
CA LEU A 857 -29.56 6.41 22.76
C LEU A 857 -28.50 7.29 22.11
N HIS A 858 -27.27 7.15 22.59
CA HIS A 858 -26.06 7.72 22.01
C HIS A 858 -25.12 6.58 21.62
N VAL A 859 -24.47 6.67 20.45
CA VAL A 859 -23.56 5.63 19.97
C VAL A 859 -22.23 6.25 19.60
N THR A 860 -21.18 5.83 20.31
CA THR A 860 -19.79 6.21 20.02
C THR A 860 -19.14 5.09 19.22
N GLU A 861 -18.81 5.36 17.95
CA GLU A 861 -18.06 4.44 17.09
C GLU A 861 -16.56 4.75 17.19
N PHE A 862 -15.78 3.76 17.60
CA PHE A 862 -14.31 3.79 17.65
C PHE A 862 -13.77 3.05 16.43
N HIS A 863 -13.05 3.73 15.55
CA HIS A 863 -12.43 3.15 14.36
C HIS A 863 -10.91 3.32 14.42
N ILE A 864 -10.19 2.21 14.49
CA ILE A 864 -8.72 2.19 14.40
C ILE A 864 -8.35 1.80 12.98
N ASP A 865 -7.62 2.68 12.29
CA ASP A 865 -7.25 2.47 10.89
C ASP A 865 -5.99 1.60 10.71
N HIS A 866 -5.54 1.46 9.46
CA HIS A 866 -4.40 0.64 9.08
C HIS A 866 -3.07 1.03 9.74
N ASN A 867 -2.91 2.27 10.23
CA ASN A 867 -1.68 2.75 10.88
C ASN A 867 -1.71 2.59 12.40
N GLY A 868 -2.81 2.08 12.95
CA GLY A 868 -3.04 2.00 14.39
C GLY A 868 -3.50 3.34 14.99
N ILE A 869 -4.11 4.22 14.18
CA ILE A 869 -4.58 5.55 14.61
C ILE A 869 -6.10 5.48 14.86
N LEU A 870 -6.55 5.93 16.04
CA LEU A 870 -7.96 5.97 16.41
C LEU A 870 -8.65 7.23 15.87
N ARG A 871 -9.85 7.04 15.33
CA ARG A 871 -10.80 8.07 14.91
C ARG A 871 -12.14 7.75 15.56
N VAL A 872 -12.78 8.73 16.20
CA VAL A 872 -14.03 8.53 16.95
C VAL A 872 -15.18 9.30 16.32
N THR A 873 -16.33 8.66 16.15
CA THR A 873 -17.56 9.28 15.63
C THR A 873 -18.69 9.07 16.62
N HIS A 874 -19.24 10.14 17.19
CA HIS A 874 -20.37 10.06 18.11
C HIS A 874 -21.69 10.41 17.40
N THR A 875 -22.74 9.62 17.63
CA THR A 875 -24.07 9.82 17.04
C THR A 875 -25.14 9.94 18.14
N GLU A 876 -25.84 11.06 18.16
CA GLU A 876 -27.09 11.25 18.91
C GLU A 876 -28.24 10.63 18.08
N LYS A 877 -28.89 9.56 18.56
CA LYS A 877 -29.82 8.79 17.71
C LYS A 877 -31.19 9.44 17.51
N CYS A 878 -31.65 10.30 18.41
CA CYS A 878 -32.93 10.99 18.26
C CYS A 878 -32.90 12.07 17.15
N SER A 879 -31.77 12.77 16.98
CA SER A 879 -31.55 13.75 15.90
C SER A 879 -30.86 13.15 14.66
N ASN A 880 -30.20 11.99 14.82
CA ASN A 880 -29.18 11.44 13.90
C ASN A 880 -27.98 12.37 13.64
N ARG A 881 -27.77 13.42 14.45
CA ARG A 881 -26.57 14.26 14.37
C ARG A 881 -25.33 13.42 14.69
N LYS A 882 -24.31 13.58 13.85
CA LYS A 882 -22.99 12.97 14.02
C LYS A 882 -21.94 14.05 14.21
N GLU A 883 -21.03 13.80 15.13
CA GLU A 883 -19.81 14.61 15.33
C GLU A 883 -18.59 13.69 15.23
N ASN A 884 -17.53 14.16 14.55
CA ASN A 884 -16.27 13.44 14.42
C ASN A 884 -15.21 14.07 15.34
N PHE A 885 -14.53 13.23 16.11
CA PHE A 885 -13.54 13.64 17.09
C PHE A 885 -12.16 13.12 16.70
N THR A 886 -11.22 14.06 16.56
CA THR A 886 -9.78 13.80 16.49
C THR A 886 -9.21 13.84 17.90
N ILE A 887 -8.25 12.96 18.18
CA ILE A 887 -7.47 12.95 19.43
C ILE A 887 -6.77 14.30 19.63
N THR A 888 -6.82 14.85 20.84
CA THR A 888 -6.10 16.07 21.21
C THR A 888 -4.73 15.73 21.80
N TYR A 889 -3.70 16.48 21.41
CA TYR A 889 -2.34 16.33 21.97
C TYR A 889 -2.27 16.78 23.45
N ASP A 890 -3.16 17.68 23.86
CA ASP A 890 -3.14 18.40 25.13
C ASP A 890 -3.78 17.58 26.28
N GLY A 891 -3.29 16.36 26.49
CA GLY A 891 -3.63 15.54 27.66
C GLY A 891 -2.80 15.89 28.92
N PRO A 892 -3.01 15.19 30.05
CA PRO A 892 -2.19 15.32 31.24
C PRO A 892 -0.80 14.67 31.09
N ARG A 893 0.16 15.14 31.89
CA ARG A 893 1.54 14.62 32.01
C ARG A 893 1.56 13.11 32.22
N ARG A 894 2.42 12.39 31.49
CA ARG A 894 2.70 10.97 31.75
C ARG A 894 3.83 10.80 32.76
N ILE A 895 3.47 10.23 33.92
CA ILE A 895 4.39 9.83 35.00
C ILE A 895 5.13 8.53 34.63
N ALA A 896 4.46 7.62 33.92
CA ALA A 896 5.03 6.37 33.40
C ALA A 896 5.03 6.36 31.88
N THR A 897 6.11 5.83 31.29
CA THR A 897 6.42 5.99 29.86
C THR A 897 6.50 4.67 29.08
N ASN A 898 6.34 3.54 29.77
CA ASN A 898 6.39 2.19 29.20
C ASN A 898 5.08 1.44 29.54
N ILE A 899 4.49 0.80 28.53
CA ILE A 899 3.27 -0.02 28.61
C ILE A 899 3.39 -1.17 29.63
N ALA A 900 4.58 -1.75 29.78
CA ALA A 900 4.84 -2.77 30.81
C ALA A 900 4.59 -2.27 32.23
N HIS A 901 4.74 -0.96 32.51
CA HIS A 901 4.35 -0.38 33.80
C HIS A 901 2.83 -0.43 33.98
N PHE A 902 2.05 0.06 33.02
CA PHE A 902 0.58 0.09 33.10
C PHE A 902 -0.03 -1.31 33.24
N VAL A 903 0.54 -2.32 32.54
CA VAL A 903 0.14 -3.73 32.70
C VAL A 903 0.50 -4.25 34.10
N THR A 904 1.75 -4.07 34.55
CA THR A 904 2.19 -4.52 35.89
C THR A 904 1.41 -3.84 37.02
N ASP A 905 1.05 -2.56 36.85
CA ASP A 905 0.26 -1.81 37.83
C ASP A 905 -1.19 -2.30 37.88
N ALA A 906 -1.80 -2.63 36.73
CA ALA A 906 -3.14 -3.23 36.69
C ALA A 906 -3.18 -4.64 37.28
N GLU A 907 -2.12 -5.45 37.10
CA GLU A 907 -1.98 -6.75 37.76
C GLU A 907 -1.91 -6.60 39.30
N ARG A 908 -1.14 -5.63 39.80
CA ARG A 908 -1.00 -5.34 41.24
C ARG A 908 -2.28 -4.79 41.86
N ASN A 909 -2.98 -3.90 41.16
CA ASN A 909 -4.18 -3.23 41.66
C ASN A 909 -5.49 -3.94 41.28
N ARG A 910 -5.43 -5.14 40.67
CA ARG A 910 -6.58 -5.91 40.15
C ARG A 910 -7.77 -5.96 41.11
N GLU A 911 -7.53 -6.16 42.40
CA GLU A 911 -8.58 -6.34 43.41
C GLU A 911 -9.24 -5.01 43.80
N ALA A 912 -8.47 -3.94 43.95
CA ALA A 912 -8.99 -2.58 44.14
C ALA A 912 -9.79 -2.10 42.90
N ASP A 913 -9.33 -2.47 41.71
CA ASP A 913 -10.02 -2.21 40.44
C ASP A 913 -11.29 -3.08 40.26
N GLU A 914 -11.39 -4.23 40.91
CA GLU A 914 -12.60 -5.05 40.95
C GLU A 914 -13.62 -4.51 41.98
N GLN A 915 -13.14 -4.10 43.16
CA GLN A 915 -13.94 -3.42 44.18
C GLN A 915 -14.54 -2.12 43.64
N PHE A 916 -13.74 -1.27 42.98
CA PHE A 916 -14.22 -0.02 42.39
C PHE A 916 -15.31 -0.24 41.32
N ARG A 917 -15.19 -1.29 40.49
CA ARG A 917 -16.24 -1.67 39.54
C ARG A 917 -17.55 -2.04 40.25
N LYS A 918 -17.50 -2.81 41.34
CA LYS A 918 -18.67 -3.17 42.16
C LYS A 918 -19.35 -1.95 42.78
N VAL A 919 -18.57 -0.98 43.28
CA VAL A 919 -19.06 0.30 43.79
C VAL A 919 -19.82 1.09 42.72
N CYS A 920 -19.23 1.25 41.53
CA CYS A 920 -19.88 1.95 40.42
C CYS A 920 -21.15 1.23 39.93
N ASP A 921 -21.14 -0.10 39.89
CA ASP A 921 -22.31 -0.88 39.47
C ASP A 921 -23.46 -0.79 40.49
N LEU A 922 -23.18 -0.89 41.78
CA LEU A 922 -24.17 -0.72 42.85
C LEU A 922 -24.81 0.68 42.82
N ARG A 923 -24.00 1.73 42.68
CA ARG A 923 -24.52 3.12 42.58
C ARG A 923 -25.37 3.33 41.34
N ARG A 924 -24.98 2.74 40.20
CA ARG A 924 -25.78 2.74 38.97
C ARG A 924 -27.12 2.02 39.14
N MET A 925 -27.17 0.94 39.92
CA MET A 925 -28.43 0.26 40.28
C MET A 925 -29.30 1.13 41.19
N PHE A 926 -28.73 1.72 42.25
CA PHE A 926 -29.46 2.59 43.19
C PHE A 926 -30.01 3.83 42.48
N GLU A 927 -29.20 4.56 41.70
CA GLU A 927 -29.67 5.69 40.90
C GLU A 927 -30.79 5.28 39.93
N THR A 928 -30.65 4.13 39.27
CA THR A 928 -31.70 3.63 38.35
C THR A 928 -33.02 3.41 39.08
N HIS A 929 -32.98 2.85 40.30
CA HIS A 929 -34.16 2.66 41.14
C HIS A 929 -34.77 4.00 41.59
N LEU A 930 -33.96 4.93 42.10
CA LEU A 930 -34.38 6.27 42.55
C LEU A 930 -35.15 7.03 41.46
N TYR A 931 -34.62 7.07 40.23
CA TYR A 931 -35.31 7.75 39.12
C TYR A 931 -36.57 7.02 38.64
N ASN A 932 -36.58 5.68 38.64
CA ASN A 932 -37.78 4.94 38.26
C ASN A 932 -38.93 5.21 39.25
N GLU A 933 -38.60 5.25 40.54
CA GLU A 933 -39.52 5.65 41.61
C GLU A 933 -39.90 7.12 41.50
N LYS A 934 -38.98 8.03 41.15
CA LYS A 934 -39.29 9.44 40.87
C LYS A 934 -40.39 9.59 39.82
N THR A 935 -40.29 8.85 38.71
CA THR A 935 -41.32 8.82 37.67
C THR A 935 -42.64 8.20 38.16
N ARG A 936 -42.57 7.09 38.91
CA ARG A 936 -43.77 6.41 39.47
C ARG A 936 -44.53 7.30 40.44
N ILE A 937 -43.82 7.99 41.33
CA ILE A 937 -44.36 8.90 42.35
C ILE A 937 -44.92 10.17 41.70
N ALA A 938 -44.23 10.75 40.72
CA ALA A 938 -44.76 11.90 39.97
C ALA A 938 -46.04 11.58 39.16
N ALA A 939 -46.25 10.31 38.77
CA ALA A 939 -47.45 9.84 38.08
C ALA A 939 -48.54 9.26 39.02
N SER A 940 -48.30 9.21 40.34
CA SER A 940 -49.21 8.57 41.30
C SER A 940 -50.41 9.46 41.65
N THR A 941 -51.61 9.02 41.28
CA THR A 941 -52.89 9.64 41.69
C THR A 941 -53.52 9.05 42.95
N THR A 942 -52.91 8.01 43.55
CA THR A 942 -53.50 7.22 44.65
C THR A 942 -52.88 7.45 46.03
N LEU A 943 -51.64 7.96 46.10
CA LEU A 943 -50.97 8.28 47.36
C LEU A 943 -51.40 9.66 47.90
N PRO A 944 -51.57 9.83 49.23
CA PRO A 944 -51.79 11.14 49.84
C PRO A 944 -50.64 12.12 49.59
N THR A 945 -50.95 13.42 49.49
CA THR A 945 -49.97 14.49 49.16
C THR A 945 -48.73 14.47 50.05
N TYR A 946 -48.88 14.30 51.37
CA TYR A 946 -47.74 14.26 52.31
C TYR A 946 -46.82 13.04 52.08
N LYS A 947 -47.36 11.90 51.62
CA LYS A 947 -46.55 10.73 51.22
C LYS A 947 -45.80 11.02 49.92
N LEU A 948 -46.43 11.71 48.96
CA LEU A 948 -45.79 12.13 47.70
C LEU A 948 -44.65 13.12 47.94
N GLU A 949 -44.88 14.17 48.74
CA GLU A 949 -43.88 15.18 49.10
C GLU A 949 -42.71 14.57 49.86
N SER A 950 -42.96 13.74 50.89
CA SER A 950 -41.92 13.03 51.63
C SER A 950 -41.05 12.16 50.72
N ALA A 951 -41.67 11.40 49.80
CA ALA A 951 -40.94 10.51 48.91
C ALA A 951 -40.15 11.28 47.83
N GLN A 952 -40.67 12.41 47.34
CA GLN A 952 -39.94 13.29 46.43
C GLN A 952 -38.70 13.91 47.10
N THR A 953 -38.82 14.34 48.36
CA THR A 953 -37.68 14.86 49.16
C THR A 953 -36.61 13.79 49.37
N ILE A 954 -36.98 12.60 49.86
CA ILE A 954 -36.02 11.51 50.09
C ILE A 954 -35.33 11.07 48.78
N ILE A 955 -36.07 11.01 47.66
CA ILE A 955 -35.46 10.71 46.35
C ILE A 955 -34.50 11.82 45.91
N LYS A 956 -34.79 13.09 46.20
CA LYS A 956 -33.88 14.21 45.92
C LYS A 956 -32.61 14.10 46.76
N GLU A 957 -32.74 13.91 48.07
CA GLU A 957 -31.61 13.80 49.01
C GLU A 957 -30.68 12.62 48.66
N GLN A 958 -31.24 11.46 48.35
CA GLN A 958 -30.45 10.28 47.95
C GLN A 958 -29.79 10.43 46.56
N LEU A 959 -30.39 11.19 45.64
CA LEU A 959 -29.75 11.54 44.37
C LEU A 959 -28.61 12.56 44.57
N GLU A 960 -28.81 13.59 45.41
CA GLU A 960 -27.79 14.58 45.73
C GLU A 960 -26.59 13.91 46.44
N TRP A 961 -26.82 13.01 47.41
CA TRP A 961 -25.77 12.21 48.03
C TRP A 961 -25.04 11.27 47.05
N LEU A 962 -25.76 10.64 46.10
CA LEU A 962 -25.11 9.83 45.06
C LEU A 962 -24.25 10.66 44.09
N ASP A 963 -24.48 11.97 43.96
CA ASP A 963 -23.67 12.89 43.17
C ASP A 963 -22.42 13.40 43.92
N GLU A 964 -22.37 13.36 45.26
CA GLU A 964 -21.16 13.64 46.07
C GLU A 964 -20.04 12.61 45.88
N PHE A 965 -20.32 11.52 45.18
CA PHE A 965 -19.42 10.42 44.85
C PHE A 965 -18.92 9.55 46.03
N PRO A 966 -19.84 8.89 46.78
CA PRO A 966 -19.46 7.88 47.78
C PRO A 966 -18.69 6.71 47.15
N GLU A 967 -17.55 6.34 47.73
CA GLU A 967 -16.73 5.20 47.30
C GLU A 967 -16.89 3.94 48.16
N ASP A 968 -17.53 4.02 49.34
CA ASP A 968 -17.69 2.88 50.24
C ASP A 968 -18.88 1.99 49.83
N TYR A 969 -18.59 0.74 49.48
CA TYR A 969 -19.59 -0.23 49.04
C TYR A 969 -20.65 -0.52 50.10
N GLU A 970 -20.28 -0.55 51.38
CA GLU A 970 -21.18 -0.92 52.48
C GLU A 970 -22.13 0.24 52.80
N GLU A 971 -21.66 1.49 52.81
CA GLU A 971 -22.53 2.68 52.98
C GLU A 971 -23.59 2.78 51.86
N ILE A 972 -23.19 2.53 50.61
CA ILE A 972 -24.11 2.55 49.46
C ILE A 972 -25.12 1.40 49.56
N GLN A 973 -24.68 0.22 49.98
CA GLN A 973 -25.52 -0.96 50.11
C GLN A 973 -26.54 -0.78 51.25
N GLU A 974 -26.14 -0.20 52.38
CA GLU A 974 -27.03 0.17 53.50
C GLU A 974 -28.12 1.15 53.04
N LYS A 975 -27.74 2.32 52.51
CA LYS A 975 -28.70 3.33 52.02
C LYS A 975 -29.62 2.81 50.90
N TYR A 976 -29.15 1.87 50.08
CA TYR A 976 -29.99 1.24 49.06
C TYR A 976 -31.05 0.30 49.65
N GLU A 977 -30.73 -0.47 50.70
CA GLU A 977 -31.73 -1.27 51.42
C GLU A 977 -32.65 -0.38 52.28
N GLU A 978 -32.15 0.69 52.91
CA GLU A 978 -33.01 1.69 53.57
C GLU A 978 -34.05 2.26 52.60
N PHE A 979 -33.62 2.69 51.41
CA PHE A 979 -34.52 3.23 50.39
C PHE A 979 -35.54 2.19 49.89
N LYS A 980 -35.13 0.93 49.66
CA LYS A 980 -36.06 -0.16 49.32
C LYS A 980 -37.10 -0.37 50.42
N ASN A 981 -36.68 -0.39 51.69
CA ASN A 981 -37.58 -0.54 52.83
C ASN A 981 -38.55 0.65 52.96
N TYR A 982 -38.06 1.87 52.72
CA TYR A 982 -38.92 3.06 52.64
C TYR A 982 -39.97 2.93 51.55
N ILE A 983 -39.59 2.59 50.31
CA ILE A 983 -40.52 2.43 49.18
C ILE A 983 -41.51 1.27 49.41
N PHE A 984 -41.07 0.16 50.01
CA PHE A 984 -41.95 -0.95 50.39
C PHE A 984 -43.03 -0.50 51.39
N ASN A 985 -42.64 0.28 52.40
CA ASN A 985 -43.57 0.82 53.40
C ASN A 985 -44.43 1.98 52.84
N LEU A 986 -43.93 2.76 51.88
CA LEU A 986 -44.70 3.81 51.19
C LEU A 986 -45.89 3.23 50.43
N ASN A 987 -45.71 2.04 49.84
CA ASN A 987 -46.71 1.28 49.09
C ASN A 987 -47.69 0.46 49.97
N ARG A 988 -47.57 0.53 51.30
CA ARG A 988 -48.52 -0.01 52.29
C ARG A 988 -49.38 1.11 52.92
#